data_AF-A0A2W2M7G3-F1
#
_entry.id   AF-A0A2W2M7G3-F1
#
_cell.length_a   1.000
_cell.length_b   1.000
_cell.length_c   1.000
_cell.angle_alpha   90.00
_cell.angle_beta   90.00
_cell.angle_gamma   90.00
#
_symmetry.space_group_name_H-M   'P 1'
#
loop_
_entity.id
_entity.type
_entity.pdbx_description
1 polymer ?
#
loop_
_entity_poly.entity_id
_entity_poly.type
_entity_poly.pdbx_seq_one_letter_code
_entity_poly.pdbx_strand_id
1 'polypeptide(L)'
;MTLYTFGGNPAAVLTDTAGNVIPNYPVNVRRAGSGELVTALFEADGTTPIGELRSNPATSSQPGAIRTFTIPDVRAIEYQYLDAHGNPVTWYEAAREIAPTALDASSAATAVAEDAQAVAAAAHTAAAAAQAAADAAQGTADQALMNAGMPGWYVVTGAARDGSTDDYAALQAALDAARPAGGGTVLIPPGRYATAKALTVYDNTVIYAYGATIKAIGGGGLLHNYANTSEAWNGYNGRSNITVAGGTWDGNAGTGPGQTSGLHDVMSFNHCRNITVRDVTILNTSQAHALEFNAVDGGRAINCRFLGFADLSPGGTRQSSEAVQIDIAVSGSSPVGAFDGTPSKNIEIIGCYCGPSDRLGAFGRFVGSHTIAAGTYYDNITVRGNVVEGTLAEGIRGYGWRRAVIEGNIIRNTAKAGIVLTVPNPSAGYSLNPDQIVVSGNVVDGAASESGIRVMGYATAQHSGVRITGNTVNGRGSGSANGIQVECCKGPGVTGNSIEATGSTGVYVNQCTDALVSGCTVTASGSNGINLTDSPGGAVTGNTITGTAANHGITVGGGGDSLISNNHIAGAASAGIRLSTNAVRCTVTGNKIRKAGGTVATVNGISAHTSATGAVIAGNDLTGNGWTAAVALLVTGTGAVLDWAGGTASPGHNRI
;
A
#
# COMPACT_ATOMS: atom_id res chain seq x y z
N MET A 1 -6.48 -44.62 9.11
CA MET A 1 -5.33 -44.90 9.99
C MET A 1 -4.10 -44.71 9.15
N THR A 2 -3.22 -43.79 9.54
CA THR A 2 -1.98 -43.53 8.78
C THR A 2 -0.87 -44.34 9.44
N LEU A 3 -0.19 -45.19 8.67
CA LEU A 3 0.96 -45.95 9.15
C LEU A 3 2.22 -45.10 9.00
N TYR A 4 3.05 -45.10 10.04
CA TYR A 4 4.30 -44.37 10.11
C TYR A 4 5.48 -45.33 10.28
N THR A 5 6.59 -45.08 9.60
CA THR A 5 7.72 -46.02 9.50
C THR A 5 8.87 -45.65 10.44
N PHE A 6 9.41 -46.66 11.12
CA PHE A 6 10.50 -46.56 12.09
C PHE A 6 11.51 -47.71 11.91
N GLY A 7 12.71 -47.58 12.50
CA GLY A 7 13.75 -48.62 12.45
C GLY A 7 14.37 -48.76 11.06
N GLY A 8 15.37 -49.63 10.91
CA GLY A 8 16.11 -49.86 9.65
C GLY A 8 17.01 -48.71 9.22
N ASN A 9 17.29 -47.75 10.12
CA ASN A 9 18.22 -46.65 9.87
C ASN A 9 19.58 -46.98 10.54
N PRO A 10 20.71 -46.44 10.05
CA PRO A 10 22.03 -46.79 10.59
C PRO A 10 22.25 -46.41 12.07
N ALA A 11 21.41 -45.54 12.64
CA ALA A 11 21.49 -45.11 14.03
C ALA A 11 20.62 -45.94 14.99
N ALA A 12 19.72 -46.79 14.47
CA ALA A 12 18.83 -47.64 15.26
C ALA A 12 19.52 -48.97 15.61
N VAL A 13 20.64 -48.92 16.33
CA VAL A 13 21.42 -50.09 16.79
C VAL A 13 21.51 -50.08 18.30
N LEU A 14 21.13 -51.19 18.95
CA LEU A 14 21.24 -51.34 20.40
C LEU A 14 22.70 -51.49 20.80
N THR A 15 23.15 -50.62 21.70
CA THR A 15 24.47 -50.68 22.30
C THR A 15 24.38 -50.58 23.81
N ASP A 16 25.31 -51.21 24.52
CA ASP A 16 25.46 -50.97 25.97
C ASP A 16 26.09 -49.58 26.24
N THR A 17 26.21 -49.23 27.52
CA THR A 17 26.81 -47.95 27.96
C THR A 17 28.29 -47.80 27.58
N ALA A 18 28.98 -48.87 27.17
CA ALA A 18 30.34 -48.85 26.65
C ALA A 18 30.39 -48.82 25.11
N GLY A 19 29.24 -48.83 24.43
CA GLY A 19 29.12 -48.81 22.97
C GLY A 19 29.17 -50.18 22.30
N ASN A 20 29.13 -51.29 23.06
CA ASN A 20 29.12 -52.64 22.47
C ASN A 20 27.72 -53.01 21.96
N VAL A 21 27.64 -53.61 20.77
CA VAL A 21 26.37 -54.00 20.14
C VAL A 21 25.66 -55.10 20.95
N ILE A 22 24.34 -54.95 21.16
CA ILE A 22 23.48 -55.91 21.87
C ILE A 22 22.57 -56.65 20.88
N PRO A 23 22.91 -57.87 20.46
CA PRO A 23 22.10 -58.64 19.53
C PRO A 23 20.93 -59.39 20.20
N ASN A 24 19.86 -59.60 19.45
CA ASN A 24 18.67 -60.39 19.84
C ASN A 24 18.08 -60.00 21.21
N TYR A 25 17.85 -58.71 21.45
CA TYR A 25 17.31 -58.19 22.71
C TYR A 25 15.91 -57.59 22.53
N PRO A 26 14.96 -57.79 23.45
CA PRO A 26 13.61 -57.25 23.35
C PRO A 26 13.60 -55.72 23.54
N VAL A 27 12.75 -55.04 22.77
CA VAL A 27 12.62 -53.58 22.79
C VAL A 27 11.17 -53.17 22.91
N ASN A 28 10.87 -52.39 23.94
CA ASN A 28 9.58 -51.75 24.11
C ASN A 28 9.54 -50.47 23.28
N VAL A 29 8.41 -50.22 22.64
CA VAL A 29 8.16 -48.99 21.88
C VAL A 29 7.14 -48.16 22.66
N ARG A 30 7.50 -46.93 23.01
CA ARG A 30 6.60 -46.01 23.72
C ARG A 30 6.30 -44.78 22.87
N ARG A 31 5.10 -44.20 23.03
CA ARG A 31 4.74 -42.94 22.37
C ARG A 31 5.52 -41.80 23.01
N ALA A 32 6.37 -41.14 22.23
CA ALA A 32 7.25 -40.08 22.72
C ALA A 32 6.47 -38.97 23.45
N GLY A 33 7.03 -38.47 24.56
CA GLY A 33 6.41 -37.42 25.39
C GLY A 33 5.27 -37.87 26.31
N SER A 34 4.64 -39.02 26.06
CA SER A 34 3.59 -39.59 26.94
C SER A 34 4.06 -40.80 27.75
N GLY A 35 5.10 -41.51 27.26
CA GLY A 35 5.59 -42.74 27.87
C GLY A 35 4.62 -43.94 27.75
N GLU A 36 3.49 -43.79 27.07
CA GLU A 36 2.51 -44.86 26.85
C GLU A 36 3.12 -45.99 26.00
N LEU A 37 2.92 -47.26 26.39
CA LEU A 37 3.40 -48.41 25.62
C LEU A 37 2.58 -48.58 24.34
N VAL A 38 3.25 -48.67 23.20
CA VAL A 38 2.63 -48.95 21.91
C VAL A 38 2.59 -50.46 21.71
N THR A 39 1.40 -51.04 21.75
CA THR A 39 1.18 -52.49 21.59
C THR A 39 0.83 -52.91 20.18
N ALA A 40 0.42 -51.97 19.31
CA ALA A 40 0.08 -52.21 17.92
C ALA A 40 1.27 -51.90 17.01
N LEU A 41 2.18 -52.87 16.88
CA LEU A 41 3.34 -52.81 16.00
C LEU A 41 3.13 -53.73 14.80
N PHE A 42 3.52 -53.29 13.60
CA PHE A 42 3.39 -54.08 12.38
C PHE A 42 4.72 -54.17 11.64
N GLU A 43 4.90 -55.24 10.89
CA GLU A 43 6.01 -55.39 9.94
C GLU A 43 6.03 -54.24 8.92
N ALA A 44 7.10 -54.15 8.14
CA ALA A 44 7.23 -53.16 7.07
C ALA A 44 6.11 -53.26 6.00
N ASP A 45 5.41 -54.41 5.93
CA ASP A 45 4.24 -54.60 5.07
C ASP A 45 2.98 -53.88 5.58
N GLY A 46 3.00 -53.30 6.79
CA GLY A 46 1.90 -52.57 7.40
C GLY A 46 0.70 -53.41 7.84
N THR A 47 0.78 -54.73 7.77
CA THR A 47 -0.36 -55.64 8.01
C THR A 47 -0.04 -56.82 8.92
N THR A 48 1.20 -57.30 8.95
CA THR A 48 1.63 -58.41 9.81
C THR A 48 1.94 -57.89 11.21
N PRO A 49 1.24 -58.33 12.28
CA PRO A 49 1.50 -57.85 13.64
C PRO A 49 2.82 -58.35 14.21
N ILE A 50 3.50 -57.51 15.00
CA ILE A 50 4.72 -57.85 15.73
C ILE A 50 4.35 -58.09 17.19
N GLY A 51 4.53 -59.33 17.65
CA GLY A 51 4.26 -59.70 19.05
C GLY A 51 5.34 -59.23 20.05
N GLU A 52 6.61 -59.22 19.63
CA GLU A 52 7.73 -58.69 20.41
C GLU A 52 8.77 -58.12 19.44
N LEU A 53 9.05 -56.82 19.53
CA LEU A 53 10.11 -56.21 18.72
C LEU A 53 11.46 -56.56 19.34
N ARG A 54 12.40 -57.05 18.53
CA ARG A 54 13.76 -57.42 18.98
C ARG A 54 14.82 -56.83 18.06
N SER A 55 15.99 -56.57 18.61
CA SER A 55 17.18 -56.28 17.81
C SER A 55 17.66 -57.49 17.02
N ASN A 56 18.35 -57.25 15.92
CA ASN A 56 18.87 -58.30 15.06
C ASN A 56 19.83 -59.25 15.80
N PRO A 57 19.79 -60.57 15.52
CA PRO A 57 20.68 -61.54 16.15
C PRO A 57 22.14 -61.37 15.75
N ALA A 58 23.04 -61.97 16.51
CA ALA A 58 24.50 -61.90 16.28
C ALA A 58 24.92 -62.48 14.91
N THR A 59 24.09 -63.35 14.35
CA THR A 59 24.28 -63.98 13.04
C THR A 59 23.78 -63.13 11.86
N SER A 60 23.16 -61.97 12.13
CA SER A 60 22.71 -61.03 11.09
C SER A 60 23.90 -60.31 10.44
N SER A 61 23.73 -59.85 9.19
CA SER A 61 24.68 -58.93 8.54
C SER A 61 24.73 -57.55 9.20
N GLN A 62 23.77 -57.23 10.08
CA GLN A 62 23.73 -56.03 10.92
C GLN A 62 23.27 -56.39 12.35
N PRO A 63 24.15 -56.98 13.20
CA PRO A 63 23.81 -57.35 14.57
C PRO A 63 23.33 -56.15 15.40
N GLY A 64 22.35 -56.36 16.28
CA GLY A 64 21.84 -55.34 17.19
C GLY A 64 21.02 -54.20 16.55
N ALA A 65 20.93 -54.13 15.22
CA ALA A 65 20.05 -53.18 14.54
C ALA A 65 18.57 -53.50 14.76
N ILE A 66 17.74 -52.47 14.86
CA ILE A 66 16.28 -52.58 14.81
C ILE A 66 15.85 -52.60 13.36
N ARG A 67 15.14 -53.66 12.97
CA ARG A 67 14.55 -53.81 11.64
C ARG A 67 13.44 -52.79 11.39
N THR A 68 13.14 -52.50 10.13
CA THR A 68 12.03 -51.61 9.76
C THR A 68 10.68 -52.18 10.25
N PHE A 69 9.84 -51.31 10.79
CA PHE A 69 8.48 -51.62 11.22
C PHE A 69 7.60 -50.38 11.10
N THR A 70 6.29 -50.57 11.24
CA THR A 70 5.30 -49.48 11.15
C THR A 70 4.37 -49.45 12.34
N ILE A 71 3.84 -48.25 12.63
CA ILE A 71 2.91 -48.01 13.74
C ILE A 71 1.77 -47.11 13.24
N PRO A 72 0.51 -47.44 13.54
CA PRO A 72 -0.60 -46.59 13.17
C PRO A 72 -0.73 -45.36 14.10
N ASP A 73 -0.91 -44.19 13.50
CA ASP A 73 -1.24 -42.93 14.18
C ASP A 73 -0.28 -42.54 15.33
N VAL A 74 0.96 -43.03 15.26
CA VAL A 74 2.08 -42.66 16.14
C VAL A 74 3.17 -42.03 15.30
N ARG A 75 3.42 -40.74 15.57
CA ARG A 75 4.35 -39.90 14.79
C ARG A 75 5.77 -39.88 15.37
N ALA A 76 5.92 -40.19 16.65
CA ALA A 76 7.22 -40.24 17.30
C ALA A 76 7.21 -41.28 18.43
N ILE A 77 8.34 -41.94 18.62
CA ILE A 77 8.51 -43.00 19.60
C ILE A 77 9.76 -42.82 20.43
N GLU A 78 9.76 -43.49 21.57
CA GLU A 78 10.95 -43.77 22.37
C GLU A 78 11.12 -45.29 22.42
N TYR A 79 12.27 -45.78 21.96
CA TYR A 79 12.66 -47.15 22.24
C TYR A 79 13.06 -47.26 23.70
N GLN A 80 12.70 -48.36 24.35
CA GLN A 80 13.12 -48.67 25.70
C GLN A 80 13.58 -50.12 25.80
N TYR A 81 14.81 -50.32 26.26
CA TYR A 81 15.39 -51.63 26.59
C TYR A 81 16.22 -51.49 27.88
N LEU A 82 16.71 -52.60 28.45
CA LEU A 82 17.54 -52.57 29.66
C LEU A 82 19.02 -52.71 29.30
N ASP A 83 19.89 -51.93 29.96
CA ASP A 83 21.34 -52.07 29.86
C ASP A 83 21.85 -53.30 30.65
N ALA A 84 23.16 -53.52 30.61
CA ALA A 84 23.84 -54.63 31.29
C ALA A 84 23.69 -54.62 32.83
N HIS A 85 23.21 -53.53 33.42
CA HIS A 85 22.96 -53.38 34.85
C HIS A 85 21.46 -53.39 35.20
N GLY A 86 20.58 -53.59 34.20
CA GLY A 86 19.13 -53.62 34.37
C GLY A 86 18.47 -52.23 34.39
N ASN A 87 19.17 -51.16 34.03
CA ASN A 87 18.60 -49.81 33.94
C ASN A 87 17.96 -49.58 32.57
N PRO A 88 16.82 -48.88 32.49
CA PRO A 88 16.20 -48.56 31.22
C PRO A 88 17.02 -47.55 30.42
N VAL A 89 17.37 -47.90 29.19
CA VAL A 89 17.93 -47.00 28.19
C VAL A 89 16.81 -46.61 27.24
N THR A 90 16.65 -45.30 27.02
CA THR A 90 15.67 -44.76 26.10
C THR A 90 16.29 -43.84 25.07
N TRP A 91 15.86 -43.95 23.83
CA TRP A 91 16.16 -42.92 22.83
C TRP A 91 14.97 -42.68 21.91
N TYR A 92 14.91 -41.45 21.40
CA TYR A 92 13.85 -40.94 20.56
C TYR A 92 14.07 -41.28 19.08
N GLU A 93 13.00 -41.65 18.37
CA GLU A 93 12.96 -41.68 16.91
C GLU A 93 11.65 -41.03 16.42
N ALA A 94 11.76 -40.07 15.49
CA ALA A 94 10.61 -39.56 14.75
C ALA A 94 10.33 -40.47 13.55
N ALA A 95 9.06 -40.57 13.15
CA ALA A 95 8.69 -41.31 11.96
C ALA A 95 9.41 -40.74 10.73
N ARG A 96 9.84 -41.61 9.81
CA ARG A 96 10.58 -41.21 8.60
C ARG A 96 9.78 -40.27 7.68
N GLU A 97 8.46 -40.33 7.77
CA GLU A 97 7.53 -39.48 7.03
C GLU A 97 7.45 -38.05 7.60
N ILE A 98 8.13 -37.76 8.72
CA ILE A 98 8.22 -36.44 9.34
C ILE A 98 9.53 -35.77 8.92
N ALA A 99 9.57 -35.26 7.69
CA ALA A 99 10.14 -33.92 7.52
C ALA A 99 9.14 -32.94 8.17
N PRO A 100 9.55 -31.83 8.82
CA PRO A 100 8.59 -30.85 9.35
C PRO A 100 7.72 -30.33 8.20
N THR A 101 6.53 -30.92 8.02
CA THR A 101 5.75 -30.72 6.81
C THR A 101 5.05 -29.38 6.90
N ALA A 102 5.01 -28.66 5.78
CA ALA A 102 4.27 -27.43 5.58
C ALA A 102 2.78 -27.52 6.01
N LEU A 103 2.26 -28.72 6.27
CA LEU A 103 0.90 -28.95 6.74
C LEU A 103 0.66 -28.43 8.16
N ASP A 104 1.56 -28.69 9.11
CA ASP A 104 1.37 -28.22 10.51
C ASP A 104 1.50 -26.69 10.59
N ALA A 105 2.41 -26.11 9.80
CA ALA A 105 2.52 -24.67 9.64
C ALA A 105 1.28 -24.07 8.92
N SER A 106 0.69 -24.78 7.95
CA SER A 106 -0.53 -24.35 7.27
C SER A 106 -1.74 -24.36 8.20
N SER A 107 -1.91 -25.40 9.04
CA SER A 107 -3.04 -25.47 9.96
C SER A 107 -2.97 -24.39 11.04
N ALA A 108 -1.77 -24.11 11.56
CA ALA A 108 -1.56 -22.99 12.48
C ALA A 108 -1.82 -21.63 11.81
N ALA A 109 -1.37 -21.45 10.56
CA ALA A 109 -1.64 -20.23 9.80
C ALA A 109 -3.14 -20.06 9.49
N THR A 110 -3.86 -21.13 9.19
CA THR A 110 -5.31 -21.12 8.97
C THR A 110 -6.05 -20.71 10.24
N ALA A 111 -5.71 -21.27 11.40
CA ALA A 111 -6.35 -20.91 12.66
C ALA A 111 -6.12 -19.43 13.03
N VAL A 112 -4.91 -18.90 12.79
CA VAL A 112 -4.61 -17.47 12.99
C VAL A 112 -5.38 -16.58 12.00
N ALA A 113 -5.54 -17.03 10.75
CA ALA A 113 -6.33 -16.30 9.75
C ALA A 113 -7.83 -16.28 10.10
N GLU A 114 -8.38 -17.39 10.58
CA GLU A 114 -9.77 -17.49 11.04
C GLU A 114 -10.04 -16.58 12.25
N ASP A 115 -9.12 -16.56 13.22
CA ASP A 115 -9.22 -15.67 14.39
C ASP A 115 -9.13 -14.19 13.98
N ALA A 116 -8.18 -13.83 13.12
CA ALA A 116 -8.07 -12.48 12.57
C ALA A 116 -9.32 -12.06 11.80
N GLN A 117 -9.93 -12.97 11.04
CA GLN A 117 -11.17 -12.72 10.31
C GLN A 117 -12.36 -12.53 11.27
N ALA A 118 -12.44 -13.32 12.35
CA ALA A 118 -13.45 -13.16 13.40
C ALA A 118 -13.31 -11.82 14.12
N VAL A 119 -12.08 -11.42 14.47
CA VAL A 119 -11.78 -10.11 15.07
C VAL A 119 -12.14 -8.97 14.14
N ALA A 120 -11.81 -9.07 12.85
CA ALA A 120 -12.17 -8.07 11.85
C ALA A 120 -13.71 -7.95 11.68
N ALA A 121 -14.42 -9.07 11.64
CA ALA A 121 -15.88 -9.08 11.56
C ALA A 121 -16.55 -8.47 12.81
N ALA A 122 -16.02 -8.77 14.00
CA ALA A 122 -16.47 -8.17 15.25
C ALA A 122 -16.22 -6.65 15.27
N ALA A 123 -15.04 -6.20 14.82
CA ALA A 123 -14.72 -4.78 14.71
C ALA A 123 -15.64 -4.06 13.70
N HIS A 124 -15.93 -4.68 12.55
CA HIS A 124 -16.86 -4.13 11.57
C HIS A 124 -18.29 -4.01 12.13
N THR A 125 -18.76 -5.05 12.84
CA THR A 125 -20.07 -5.05 13.50
C THR A 125 -20.15 -3.98 14.58
N ALA A 126 -19.10 -3.82 15.40
CA ALA A 126 -19.02 -2.78 16.42
C ALA A 126 -18.99 -1.37 15.80
N ALA A 127 -18.26 -1.16 14.70
CA ALA A 127 -18.25 0.10 13.98
C ALA A 127 -19.63 0.44 13.38
N ALA A 128 -20.32 -0.55 12.79
CA ALA A 128 -21.68 -0.38 12.29
C ALA A 128 -22.68 -0.05 13.41
N ALA A 129 -22.58 -0.70 14.57
CA ALA A 129 -23.40 -0.41 15.74
C ALA A 129 -23.12 0.98 16.32
N ALA A 130 -21.84 1.40 16.37
CA ALA A 130 -21.46 2.74 16.79
C ALA A 130 -21.99 3.81 15.84
N GLN A 131 -21.94 3.57 14.53
CA GLN A 131 -22.55 4.45 13.53
C GLN A 131 -24.07 4.53 13.71
N ALA A 132 -24.76 3.40 13.87
CA ALA A 132 -26.20 3.38 14.09
C ALA A 132 -26.61 4.10 15.40
N ALA A 133 -25.82 3.97 16.46
CA ALA A 133 -26.04 4.69 17.71
C ALA A 133 -25.79 6.19 17.55
N ALA A 134 -24.76 6.59 16.81
CA ALA A 134 -24.51 7.98 16.45
C ALA A 134 -25.68 8.55 15.63
N ASP A 135 -26.15 7.82 14.62
CA ASP A 135 -27.29 8.21 13.78
C ASP A 135 -28.59 8.36 14.60
N ALA A 136 -28.82 7.48 15.59
CA ALA A 136 -29.97 7.55 16.49
C ALA A 136 -29.89 8.74 17.47
N ALA A 137 -28.71 8.98 18.06
CA ALA A 137 -28.46 10.13 18.93
C ALA A 137 -28.62 11.45 18.14
N GLN A 138 -28.11 11.46 16.92
CA GLN A 138 -28.24 12.54 15.95
C GLN A 138 -29.71 12.79 15.61
N GLY A 139 -30.49 11.75 15.28
CA GLY A 139 -31.93 11.89 15.04
C GLY A 139 -32.72 12.45 16.25
N THR A 140 -32.28 12.15 17.47
CA THR A 140 -32.88 12.71 18.70
C THR A 140 -32.54 14.20 18.85
N ALA A 141 -31.29 14.60 18.59
CA ALA A 141 -30.86 15.98 18.58
C ALA A 141 -31.60 16.79 17.50
N ASP A 142 -31.80 16.21 16.33
CA ASP A 142 -32.46 16.84 15.19
C ASP A 142 -33.96 17.08 15.47
N GLN A 143 -34.63 16.12 16.11
CA GLN A 143 -36.00 16.32 16.59
C GLN A 143 -36.09 17.42 17.67
N ALA A 144 -35.12 17.47 18.59
CA ALA A 144 -35.06 18.52 19.60
C ALA A 144 -34.86 19.91 18.95
N LEU A 145 -34.03 20.01 17.92
CA LEU A 145 -33.78 21.23 17.13
C LEU A 145 -35.05 21.69 16.38
N MET A 146 -35.80 20.78 15.76
CA MET A 146 -37.06 21.11 15.09
C MET A 146 -38.11 21.67 16.04
N ASN A 147 -38.16 21.18 17.27
CA ASN A 147 -39.16 21.59 18.26
C ASN A 147 -38.84 22.92 18.95
N ALA A 148 -37.57 23.37 18.94
CA ALA A 148 -37.10 24.47 19.77
C ALA A 148 -37.15 25.87 19.12
N GLY A 149 -37.36 25.99 17.80
CA GLY A 149 -37.45 27.29 17.11
C GLY A 149 -36.26 28.21 17.41
N MET A 150 -35.05 27.80 17.02
CA MET A 150 -33.82 28.52 17.36
C MET A 150 -33.56 29.73 16.43
N PRO A 151 -33.24 30.92 16.96
CA PRO A 151 -32.82 32.06 16.13
C PRO A 151 -31.64 31.70 15.22
N GLY A 152 -31.73 32.07 13.94
CA GLY A 152 -30.71 31.76 12.92
C GLY A 152 -30.79 30.35 12.35
N TRP A 153 -31.82 29.57 12.70
CA TRP A 153 -32.12 28.28 12.08
C TRP A 153 -33.29 28.38 11.10
N TYR A 154 -33.12 27.78 9.93
CA TYR A 154 -34.08 27.77 8.83
C TYR A 154 -34.41 26.31 8.51
N VAL A 155 -35.58 25.85 8.93
CA VAL A 155 -35.97 24.45 8.80
C VAL A 155 -36.71 24.23 7.48
N VAL A 156 -36.34 23.17 6.75
CA VAL A 156 -37.07 22.77 5.54
C VAL A 156 -38.46 22.25 5.89
N THR A 157 -39.48 23.01 5.49
CA THR A 157 -40.91 22.67 5.65
C THR A 157 -41.61 22.56 4.31
N GLY A 158 -42.68 21.75 4.23
CA GLY A 158 -43.49 21.63 3.01
C GLY A 158 -42.95 20.66 1.94
N ALA A 159 -41.80 20.02 2.19
CA ALA A 159 -41.32 18.89 1.39
C ALA A 159 -42.18 17.63 1.62
N ALA A 160 -42.39 16.84 0.57
CA ALA A 160 -43.10 15.56 0.60
C ALA A 160 -42.27 14.44 1.26
N ARG A 161 -40.94 14.45 1.05
CA ARG A 161 -39.97 13.52 1.68
C ARG A 161 -40.20 12.04 1.36
N ASP A 162 -40.79 11.74 0.21
CA ASP A 162 -41.05 10.37 -0.27
C ASP A 162 -39.94 9.79 -1.17
N GLY A 163 -38.93 10.60 -1.52
CA GLY A 163 -37.80 10.24 -2.37
C GLY A 163 -38.11 10.20 -3.87
N SER A 164 -39.25 10.75 -4.29
CA SER A 164 -39.72 10.75 -5.68
C SER A 164 -40.34 12.08 -6.12
N THR A 165 -41.09 12.74 -5.25
CA THR A 165 -41.64 14.08 -5.47
C THR A 165 -40.51 15.11 -5.45
N ASP A 166 -40.53 16.05 -6.40
CA ASP A 166 -39.52 17.12 -6.47
C ASP A 166 -39.68 18.12 -5.31
N ASP A 167 -38.81 17.97 -4.31
CA ASP A 167 -38.75 18.77 -3.09
C ASP A 167 -37.87 20.04 -3.24
N TYR A 168 -37.37 20.30 -4.46
CA TYR A 168 -36.46 21.44 -4.73
C TYR A 168 -36.97 22.75 -4.14
N ALA A 169 -38.24 23.10 -4.36
CA ALA A 169 -38.81 24.37 -3.92
C ALA A 169 -38.77 24.53 -2.39
N ALA A 170 -39.07 23.46 -1.65
CA ALA A 170 -39.06 23.47 -0.19
C ALA A 170 -37.63 23.56 0.38
N LEU A 171 -36.69 22.82 -0.24
CA LEU A 171 -35.27 22.84 0.12
C LEU A 171 -34.66 24.22 -0.14
N GLN A 172 -34.86 24.77 -1.35
CA GLN A 172 -34.30 26.06 -1.74
C GLN A 172 -34.90 27.21 -0.94
N ALA A 173 -36.19 27.17 -0.61
CA ALA A 173 -36.83 28.22 0.20
C ALA A 173 -36.17 28.41 1.57
N ALA A 174 -35.68 27.33 2.20
CA ALA A 174 -34.97 27.43 3.47
C ALA A 174 -33.59 28.09 3.32
N LEU A 175 -32.86 27.78 2.24
CA LEU A 175 -31.58 28.43 1.89
C LEU A 175 -31.78 29.93 1.56
N ASP A 176 -32.81 30.24 0.78
CA ASP A 176 -33.18 31.61 0.43
C ASP A 176 -33.57 32.44 1.65
N ALA A 177 -34.23 31.82 2.64
CA ALA A 177 -34.64 32.49 3.88
C ALA A 177 -33.44 32.86 4.78
N ALA A 178 -32.34 32.09 4.74
CA ALA A 178 -31.12 32.40 5.47
C ALA A 178 -30.36 33.60 4.89
N ARG A 179 -30.46 33.79 3.57
CA ARG A 179 -29.71 34.80 2.84
C ARG A 179 -29.90 36.26 3.32
N PRO A 180 -31.13 36.81 3.46
CA PRO A 180 -31.31 38.20 3.90
C PRO A 180 -30.85 38.46 5.34
N ALA A 181 -30.72 37.42 6.16
CA ALA A 181 -30.14 37.52 7.51
C ALA A 181 -28.60 37.50 7.51
N GLY A 182 -27.97 37.39 6.34
CA GLY A 182 -26.51 37.32 6.19
C GLY A 182 -25.93 35.91 6.36
N GLY A 183 -26.78 34.88 6.43
CA GLY A 183 -26.39 33.49 6.66
C GLY A 183 -27.21 32.83 7.77
N GLY A 184 -26.82 31.61 8.15
CA GLY A 184 -27.49 30.85 9.20
C GLY A 184 -27.35 29.35 9.03
N THR A 185 -28.02 28.60 9.90
CA THR A 185 -28.07 27.13 9.81
C THR A 185 -29.36 26.71 9.11
N VAL A 186 -29.24 26.04 7.97
CA VAL A 186 -30.35 25.41 7.27
C VAL A 186 -30.44 23.95 7.69
N LEU A 187 -31.50 23.60 8.41
CA LEU A 187 -31.78 22.22 8.82
C LEU A 187 -32.61 21.53 7.74
N ILE A 188 -32.05 20.48 7.14
CA ILE A 188 -32.77 19.50 6.33
C ILE A 188 -33.11 18.33 7.25
N PRO A 189 -34.37 18.18 7.67
CA PRO A 189 -34.79 17.08 8.54
C PRO A 189 -34.46 15.69 7.96
N PRO A 190 -34.35 14.65 8.80
CA PRO A 190 -34.31 13.28 8.30
C PRO A 190 -35.50 12.96 7.40
N GLY A 191 -35.22 12.25 6.31
CA GLY A 191 -36.20 11.98 5.26
C GLY A 191 -35.54 11.73 3.90
N ARG A 192 -36.37 11.34 2.91
CA ARG A 192 -35.90 11.08 1.54
C ARG A 192 -36.41 12.17 0.61
N TYR A 193 -35.54 13.02 0.14
CA TYR A 193 -35.84 14.14 -0.73
C TYR A 193 -35.42 13.80 -2.14
N ALA A 194 -36.21 14.19 -3.14
CA ALA A 194 -35.78 14.20 -4.52
C ALA A 194 -35.68 15.64 -5.02
N THR A 195 -34.71 15.95 -5.88
CA THR A 195 -34.58 17.28 -6.48
C THR A 195 -34.28 17.20 -7.97
N ALA A 196 -35.03 17.95 -8.76
CA ALA A 196 -34.80 18.05 -10.21
C ALA A 196 -33.70 19.07 -10.57
N LYS A 197 -33.25 19.89 -9.62
CA LYS A 197 -32.25 20.95 -9.80
C LYS A 197 -31.23 20.94 -8.67
N ALA A 198 -30.03 21.45 -8.95
CA ALA A 198 -29.06 21.74 -7.89
C ALA A 198 -29.56 22.87 -6.98
N LEU A 199 -29.31 22.73 -5.68
CA LEU A 199 -29.58 23.75 -4.67
C LEU A 199 -28.48 24.81 -4.70
N THR A 200 -28.86 26.08 -4.58
CA THR A 200 -27.92 27.19 -4.41
C THR A 200 -27.72 27.51 -2.94
N VAL A 201 -26.49 27.37 -2.46
CA VAL A 201 -26.08 27.78 -1.11
C VAL A 201 -25.39 29.14 -1.13
N TYR A 202 -25.68 29.95 -0.11
CA TYR A 202 -25.21 31.32 0.02
C TYR A 202 -24.10 31.48 1.08
N ASP A 203 -23.50 32.67 1.14
CA ASP A 203 -22.47 32.99 2.13
C ASP A 203 -22.91 32.67 3.57
N ASN A 204 -21.92 32.32 4.41
CA ASN A 204 -22.09 32.12 5.86
C ASN A 204 -23.21 31.12 6.22
N THR A 205 -23.38 30.08 5.41
CA THR A 205 -24.46 29.10 5.57
C THR A 205 -23.93 27.75 6.03
N VAL A 206 -24.57 27.19 7.06
CA VAL A 206 -24.36 25.79 7.48
C VAL A 206 -25.58 24.99 7.02
N ILE A 207 -25.40 24.08 6.08
CA ILE A 207 -26.39 23.04 5.78
C ILE A 207 -26.16 21.90 6.78
N TYR A 208 -27.21 21.56 7.51
CA TYR A 208 -27.21 20.48 8.48
C TYR A 208 -28.25 19.44 8.02
N ALA A 209 -27.79 18.28 7.57
CA ALA A 209 -28.59 17.31 6.83
C ALA A 209 -28.43 15.86 7.34
N TYR A 210 -28.04 15.68 8.59
CA TYR A 210 -27.95 14.34 9.18
C TYR A 210 -29.28 13.60 9.10
N GLY A 211 -29.23 12.30 8.75
CA GLY A 211 -30.41 11.47 8.52
C GLY A 211 -31.21 11.78 7.25
N ALA A 212 -30.84 12.81 6.47
CA ALA A 212 -31.48 13.12 5.20
C ALA A 212 -30.79 12.37 4.03
N THR A 213 -31.58 11.93 3.06
CA THR A 213 -31.10 11.53 1.73
C THR A 213 -31.65 12.50 0.71
N ILE A 214 -30.79 13.17 -0.04
CA ILE A 214 -31.13 14.07 -1.14
C ILE A 214 -30.72 13.37 -2.43
N LYS A 215 -31.70 13.02 -3.28
CA LYS A 215 -31.48 12.26 -4.51
C LYS A 215 -31.75 13.12 -5.74
N ALA A 216 -30.86 13.07 -6.72
CA ALA A 216 -31.05 13.75 -7.99
C ALA A 216 -32.09 13.01 -8.84
N ILE A 217 -33.06 13.74 -9.37
CA ILE A 217 -34.01 13.28 -10.40
C ILE A 217 -33.93 14.15 -11.67
N GLY A 218 -32.97 15.08 -11.71
CA GLY A 218 -32.63 15.92 -12.87
C GLY A 218 -31.12 16.01 -13.07
N GLY A 219 -30.69 16.46 -14.26
CA GLY A 219 -29.31 16.31 -14.73
C GLY A 219 -28.31 17.41 -14.35
N GLY A 220 -28.50 18.12 -13.23
CA GLY A 220 -27.74 19.34 -12.89
C GLY A 220 -26.87 19.29 -11.63
N GLY A 221 -26.68 18.11 -11.02
CA GLY A 221 -26.04 18.00 -9.70
C GLY A 221 -27.01 18.28 -8.56
N LEU A 222 -26.50 18.35 -7.32
CA LEU A 222 -27.31 18.52 -6.11
C LEU A 222 -27.05 19.82 -5.36
N LEU A 223 -25.82 20.33 -5.34
CA LEU A 223 -25.46 21.52 -4.56
C LEU A 223 -24.35 22.33 -5.22
N HIS A 224 -24.55 23.65 -5.29
CA HIS A 224 -23.51 24.58 -5.73
C HIS A 224 -23.57 25.92 -5.01
N ASN A 225 -22.47 26.68 -5.05
CA ASN A 225 -22.41 28.03 -4.47
C ASN A 225 -22.84 29.15 -5.45
N TYR A 226 -23.35 28.81 -6.63
CA TYR A 226 -23.79 29.74 -7.67
C TYR A 226 -25.28 29.60 -8.00
N ALA A 227 -25.95 30.70 -8.34
CA ALA A 227 -27.37 30.71 -8.70
C ALA A 227 -27.59 30.49 -10.21
N ASN A 228 -26.60 30.86 -11.02
CA ASN A 228 -26.58 30.67 -12.46
C ASN A 228 -25.14 30.78 -12.97
N THR A 229 -24.92 30.37 -14.22
CA THR A 229 -23.59 30.31 -14.84
C THR A 229 -23.08 31.65 -15.38
N SER A 230 -23.86 32.73 -15.31
CA SER A 230 -23.40 34.07 -15.72
C SER A 230 -22.77 34.88 -14.59
N GLU A 231 -22.68 34.33 -13.37
CA GLU A 231 -21.96 34.95 -12.27
C GLU A 231 -20.46 35.01 -12.55
N ALA A 232 -19.90 36.22 -12.55
CA ALA A 232 -18.51 36.49 -12.94
C ALA A 232 -17.64 36.83 -11.70
N TRP A 233 -17.23 35.80 -10.97
CA TRP A 233 -16.27 35.95 -9.88
C TRP A 233 -14.84 35.82 -10.37
N ASN A 234 -13.94 36.62 -9.79
CA ASN A 234 -12.50 36.51 -9.99
C ASN A 234 -11.86 36.15 -8.65
N GLY A 235 -10.68 35.53 -8.68
CA GLY A 235 -9.99 35.12 -7.47
C GLY A 235 -10.86 34.20 -6.62
N TYR A 236 -11.04 34.55 -5.35
CA TYR A 236 -11.84 33.79 -4.39
C TYR A 236 -13.09 34.58 -3.92
N ASN A 237 -13.73 35.33 -4.82
CA ASN A 237 -14.82 36.28 -4.49
C ASN A 237 -16.26 35.74 -4.64
N GLY A 238 -16.40 34.47 -5.00
CA GLY A 238 -17.65 33.72 -4.93
C GLY A 238 -18.08 33.44 -3.50
N ARG A 239 -19.28 32.88 -3.38
CA ARG A 239 -19.95 32.69 -2.08
C ARG A 239 -19.15 31.73 -1.19
N SER A 240 -18.90 32.14 0.04
CA SER A 240 -17.86 31.61 0.94
C SER A 240 -18.38 31.36 2.35
N ASN A 241 -17.55 30.73 3.21
CA ASN A 241 -17.90 30.37 4.59
C ASN A 241 -19.10 29.42 4.66
N ILE A 242 -19.04 28.34 3.88
CA ILE A 242 -20.13 27.37 3.74
C ILE A 242 -19.73 26.06 4.39
N THR A 243 -20.62 25.51 5.21
CA THR A 243 -20.48 24.14 5.76
C THR A 243 -21.62 23.27 5.29
N VAL A 244 -21.32 22.06 4.82
CA VAL A 244 -22.28 20.98 4.58
C VAL A 244 -21.97 19.87 5.57
N ALA A 245 -22.89 19.61 6.49
CA ALA A 245 -22.74 18.65 7.58
C ALA A 245 -23.79 17.55 7.48
N GLY A 246 -23.35 16.31 7.28
CA GLY A 246 -24.22 15.15 7.27
C GLY A 246 -25.01 14.96 5.96
N GLY A 247 -25.71 13.83 5.91
CA GLY A 247 -26.63 13.49 4.84
C GLY A 247 -26.02 12.61 3.75
N THR A 248 -26.92 11.97 3.01
CA THR A 248 -26.60 11.20 1.81
C THR A 248 -27.04 11.98 0.57
N TRP A 249 -26.10 12.27 -0.31
CA TRP A 249 -26.30 13.06 -1.52
C TRP A 249 -26.11 12.15 -2.73
N ASP A 250 -27.22 11.60 -3.23
CA ASP A 250 -27.23 10.58 -4.27
C ASP A 250 -27.40 11.23 -5.64
N GLY A 251 -26.30 11.30 -6.40
CA GLY A 251 -26.28 11.75 -7.79
C GLY A 251 -27.13 10.88 -8.71
N ASN A 252 -27.52 9.67 -8.27
CA ASN A 252 -28.46 8.80 -8.95
C ASN A 252 -28.07 8.49 -10.41
N ALA A 253 -26.77 8.36 -10.66
CA ALA A 253 -26.24 8.15 -12.00
C ALA A 253 -26.75 6.88 -12.66
N GLY A 254 -27.14 6.92 -13.92
CA GLY A 254 -27.59 5.77 -14.70
C GLY A 254 -28.43 6.18 -15.92
N THR A 255 -28.84 5.19 -16.72
CA THR A 255 -29.59 5.41 -17.97
C THR A 255 -31.06 5.00 -17.89
N GLY A 256 -31.50 4.49 -16.73
CA GLY A 256 -32.88 4.09 -16.49
C GLY A 256 -33.81 5.27 -16.19
N PRO A 257 -35.14 5.03 -16.13
CA PRO A 257 -36.12 6.06 -15.83
C PRO A 257 -35.82 6.78 -14.49
N GLY A 258 -35.77 8.12 -14.54
CA GLY A 258 -35.52 8.96 -13.36
C GLY A 258 -34.07 8.96 -12.86
N GLN A 259 -33.14 8.33 -13.58
CA GLN A 259 -31.70 8.39 -13.29
C GLN A 259 -31.03 9.54 -14.04
N THR A 260 -29.84 9.92 -13.60
CA THR A 260 -29.08 11.02 -14.18
C THR A 260 -27.96 10.50 -15.08
N SER A 261 -27.85 11.04 -16.28
CA SER A 261 -26.79 10.68 -17.24
C SER A 261 -26.05 11.89 -17.78
N GLY A 262 -26.18 13.04 -17.11
CA GLY A 262 -25.52 14.29 -17.49
C GLY A 262 -24.08 14.35 -16.98
N LEU A 263 -23.28 15.24 -17.58
CA LEU A 263 -21.98 15.61 -17.06
C LEU A 263 -22.18 16.74 -16.03
N HIS A 264 -22.15 16.40 -14.75
CA HIS A 264 -22.29 17.36 -13.66
C HIS A 264 -21.66 16.79 -12.40
N ASP A 265 -21.13 17.67 -11.56
CA ASP A 265 -20.71 17.28 -10.23
C ASP A 265 -21.91 17.11 -9.32
N VAL A 266 -21.79 16.27 -8.30
CA VAL A 266 -22.84 16.19 -7.28
C VAL A 266 -22.80 17.44 -6.39
N MET A 267 -21.61 17.86 -5.98
CA MET A 267 -21.37 19.14 -5.30
C MET A 267 -20.22 19.91 -5.95
N SER A 268 -20.39 21.21 -6.20
CA SER A 268 -19.30 22.07 -6.70
C SER A 268 -19.23 23.43 -6.02
N PHE A 269 -18.01 23.82 -5.65
CA PHE A 269 -17.71 25.09 -5.01
C PHE A 269 -16.66 25.84 -5.83
N ASN A 270 -17.03 27.05 -6.26
CA ASN A 270 -16.29 27.78 -7.29
C ASN A 270 -15.87 29.16 -6.78
N HIS A 271 -14.62 29.55 -7.05
CA HIS A 271 -14.07 30.88 -6.73
C HIS A 271 -14.31 31.31 -5.27
N CYS A 272 -14.17 30.44 -4.27
CA CYS A 272 -14.64 30.74 -2.92
C CYS A 272 -13.61 30.46 -1.82
N ARG A 273 -13.96 30.79 -0.59
CA ARG A 273 -13.15 30.58 0.61
C ARG A 273 -13.89 29.79 1.68
N ASN A 274 -13.13 29.10 2.51
CA ASN A 274 -13.61 28.50 3.76
C ASN A 274 -14.83 27.59 3.56
N ILE A 275 -14.65 26.52 2.79
CA ILE A 275 -15.68 25.51 2.53
C ILE A 275 -15.38 24.28 3.37
N THR A 276 -16.37 23.76 4.09
CA THR A 276 -16.27 22.49 4.82
C THR A 276 -17.40 21.55 4.42
N VAL A 277 -17.06 20.39 3.88
CA VAL A 277 -17.96 19.26 3.67
C VAL A 277 -17.57 18.20 4.67
N ARG A 278 -18.46 17.84 5.60
CA ARG A 278 -18.14 16.90 6.68
C ARG A 278 -19.24 15.89 6.95
N ASP A 279 -18.86 14.66 7.26
CA ASP A 279 -19.77 13.55 7.58
C ASP A 279 -20.80 13.29 6.46
N VAL A 280 -20.45 13.63 5.23
CA VAL A 280 -21.30 13.51 4.05
C VAL A 280 -21.03 12.21 3.31
N THR A 281 -22.09 11.53 2.88
CA THR A 281 -21.98 10.46 1.88
C THR A 281 -22.43 10.99 0.53
N ILE A 282 -21.57 10.97 -0.50
CA ILE A 282 -21.92 11.25 -1.89
C ILE A 282 -22.00 9.91 -2.64
N LEU A 283 -23.18 9.60 -3.19
CA LEU A 283 -23.45 8.33 -3.86
C LEU A 283 -23.66 8.52 -5.36
N ASN A 284 -23.23 7.52 -6.12
CA ASN A 284 -23.59 7.29 -7.51
C ASN A 284 -23.41 8.51 -8.42
N THR A 285 -22.18 8.95 -8.59
CA THR A 285 -21.80 10.10 -9.42
C THR A 285 -21.82 9.77 -10.91
N SER A 286 -22.36 10.68 -11.72
CA SER A 286 -22.42 10.56 -13.19
C SER A 286 -21.29 11.34 -13.84
N GLN A 287 -20.37 10.65 -14.52
CA GLN A 287 -19.36 11.17 -15.47
C GLN A 287 -18.31 12.19 -14.97
N ALA A 288 -18.66 13.08 -14.04
CA ALA A 288 -17.81 14.13 -13.49
C ALA A 288 -17.42 13.79 -12.04
N HIS A 289 -17.55 14.73 -11.11
CA HIS A 289 -16.95 14.65 -9.78
C HIS A 289 -18.00 14.51 -8.68
N ALA A 290 -17.68 13.81 -7.59
CA ALA A 290 -18.57 13.78 -6.44
C ALA A 290 -18.53 15.14 -5.72
N LEU A 291 -17.33 15.70 -5.57
CA LEU A 291 -17.07 17.01 -5.00
C LEU A 291 -16.00 17.73 -5.81
N GLU A 292 -16.26 18.98 -6.21
CA GLU A 292 -15.26 19.84 -6.84
C GLU A 292 -14.94 21.06 -5.97
N PHE A 293 -13.65 21.30 -5.77
CA PHE A 293 -13.08 22.56 -5.28
C PHE A 293 -12.35 23.27 -6.42
N ASN A 294 -13.03 24.17 -7.13
CA ASN A 294 -12.47 24.92 -8.25
C ASN A 294 -12.15 26.36 -7.81
N ALA A 295 -10.87 26.75 -7.88
CA ALA A 295 -10.42 28.05 -7.39
C ALA A 295 -10.87 28.33 -5.94
N VAL A 296 -10.55 27.42 -5.02
CA VAL A 296 -10.92 27.50 -3.59
C VAL A 296 -9.72 27.79 -2.70
N ASP A 297 -9.86 28.72 -1.77
CA ASP A 297 -8.88 28.98 -0.70
C ASP A 297 -9.47 28.50 0.64
N GLY A 298 -9.01 27.36 1.15
CA GLY A 298 -9.54 26.78 2.38
C GLY A 298 -10.74 25.86 2.16
N GLY A 299 -10.57 24.78 1.41
CA GLY A 299 -11.59 23.75 1.18
C GLY A 299 -11.31 22.48 1.97
N ARG A 300 -12.32 21.90 2.61
CA ARG A 300 -12.16 20.75 3.52
C ARG A 300 -13.19 19.67 3.23
N ALA A 301 -12.77 18.44 3.01
CA ALA A 301 -13.62 17.24 3.01
C ALA A 301 -13.19 16.37 4.19
N ILE A 302 -14.06 16.18 5.18
CA ILE A 302 -13.72 15.55 6.46
C ILE A 302 -14.70 14.41 6.75
N ASN A 303 -14.19 13.20 6.97
CA ASN A 303 -15.03 12.04 7.30
C ASN A 303 -16.16 11.81 6.27
N CYS A 304 -15.87 12.04 4.99
CA CYS A 304 -16.83 11.87 3.90
C CYS A 304 -16.68 10.50 3.24
N ARG A 305 -17.74 10.04 2.59
CA ARG A 305 -17.76 8.79 1.81
C ARG A 305 -18.13 9.10 0.36
N PHE A 306 -17.29 8.71 -0.59
CA PHE A 306 -17.50 8.87 -2.02
C PHE A 306 -17.68 7.51 -2.67
N LEU A 307 -18.91 7.14 -3.02
CA LEU A 307 -19.27 5.76 -3.37
C LEU A 307 -19.96 5.69 -4.72
N GLY A 308 -19.37 4.95 -5.64
CA GLY A 308 -20.02 4.62 -6.92
C GLY A 308 -19.88 5.70 -7.97
N PHE A 309 -19.33 5.34 -9.12
CA PHE A 309 -19.14 6.18 -10.29
C PHE A 309 -19.62 5.47 -11.54
N ALA A 310 -20.30 6.20 -12.42
CA ALA A 310 -20.68 5.73 -13.75
C ALA A 310 -20.03 6.60 -14.82
N ASP A 311 -19.12 6.01 -15.60
CA ASP A 311 -18.70 6.59 -16.86
C ASP A 311 -19.78 6.34 -17.92
N LEU A 312 -20.63 7.33 -18.10
CA LEU A 312 -21.69 7.33 -19.12
C LEU A 312 -21.29 8.12 -20.37
N SER A 313 -20.01 8.49 -20.50
CA SER A 313 -19.51 9.22 -21.66
C SER A 313 -19.42 8.31 -22.88
N PRO A 314 -19.62 8.84 -24.10
CA PRO A 314 -19.39 8.08 -25.32
C PRO A 314 -17.97 7.50 -25.34
N GLY A 315 -17.85 6.18 -25.40
CA GLY A 315 -16.57 5.48 -25.48
C GLY A 315 -15.81 5.30 -24.15
N GLY A 316 -16.40 5.63 -23.00
CA GLY A 316 -15.77 5.38 -21.70
C GLY A 316 -14.52 6.24 -21.46
N THR A 317 -14.60 7.52 -21.80
CA THR A 317 -13.44 8.45 -21.79
C THR A 317 -13.21 9.14 -20.44
N ARG A 318 -14.06 8.88 -19.44
CA ARG A 318 -14.05 9.53 -18.11
C ARG A 318 -13.59 8.58 -17.01
N GLN A 319 -12.99 7.44 -17.34
CA GLN A 319 -12.42 6.48 -16.38
C GLN A 319 -11.30 7.04 -15.48
N SER A 320 -10.90 8.30 -15.67
CA SER A 320 -9.91 8.98 -14.84
C SER A 320 -10.51 10.09 -13.96
N SER A 321 -11.83 10.30 -13.99
CA SER A 321 -12.50 11.31 -13.17
C SER A 321 -12.26 11.08 -11.68
N GLU A 322 -11.94 12.18 -10.99
CA GLU A 322 -11.69 12.23 -9.57
C GLU A 322 -13.00 12.22 -8.78
N ALA A 323 -13.06 11.50 -7.66
CA ALA A 323 -14.14 11.63 -6.69
C ALA A 323 -14.14 13.04 -6.09
N VAL A 324 -12.95 13.52 -5.67
CA VAL A 324 -12.73 14.90 -5.24
C VAL A 324 -11.75 15.56 -6.19
N GLN A 325 -12.24 16.51 -7.00
CA GLN A 325 -11.38 17.31 -7.87
C GLN A 325 -10.95 18.59 -7.16
N ILE A 326 -9.65 18.89 -7.22
CA ILE A 326 -9.04 20.12 -6.72
C ILE A 326 -8.54 20.91 -7.93
N ASP A 327 -9.36 21.82 -8.45
CA ASP A 327 -9.11 22.43 -9.77
C ASP A 327 -8.86 23.95 -9.72
N ILE A 328 -8.59 24.49 -10.89
CA ILE A 328 -8.13 25.86 -11.16
C ILE A 328 -9.09 26.53 -12.12
N ALA A 329 -9.27 27.85 -12.01
CA ALA A 329 -10.15 28.60 -12.90
C ALA A 329 -9.53 28.80 -14.30
N VAL A 330 -9.71 27.83 -15.20
CA VAL A 330 -9.29 27.86 -16.60
C VAL A 330 -10.45 27.45 -17.52
N SER A 331 -10.35 27.76 -18.81
CA SER A 331 -11.42 27.45 -19.76
C SER A 331 -11.81 25.97 -19.71
N GLY A 332 -13.09 25.72 -19.42
CA GLY A 332 -13.66 24.38 -19.35
C GLY A 332 -13.50 23.66 -18.00
N SER A 333 -12.89 24.26 -16.99
CA SER A 333 -12.80 23.66 -15.64
C SER A 333 -14.05 23.84 -14.80
N SER A 334 -14.82 24.92 -15.02
CA SER A 334 -16.05 25.21 -14.27
C SER A 334 -17.09 25.88 -15.16
N PRO A 335 -18.40 25.68 -14.92
CA PRO A 335 -19.46 26.38 -15.62
C PRO A 335 -19.67 27.84 -15.16
N VAL A 336 -18.99 28.32 -14.11
CA VAL A 336 -19.21 29.66 -13.53
C VAL A 336 -17.88 30.35 -13.18
N GLY A 337 -17.88 31.68 -13.16
CA GLY A 337 -16.71 32.48 -12.79
C GLY A 337 -15.78 32.82 -13.95
N ALA A 338 -14.76 33.61 -13.65
CA ALA A 338 -13.76 34.05 -14.61
C ALA A 338 -12.63 33.03 -14.72
N PHE A 339 -12.20 32.71 -15.94
CA PHE A 339 -11.04 31.84 -16.18
C PHE A 339 -9.71 32.60 -16.03
N ASP A 340 -9.46 33.09 -14.82
CA ASP A 340 -8.35 33.99 -14.48
C ASP A 340 -7.08 33.26 -13.99
N GLY A 341 -7.07 31.92 -14.02
CA GLY A 341 -5.96 31.09 -13.57
C GLY A 341 -5.86 30.96 -12.05
N THR A 342 -6.88 31.34 -11.27
CA THR A 342 -6.86 31.21 -9.82
C THR A 342 -6.83 29.74 -9.40
N PRO A 343 -5.79 29.25 -8.70
CA PRO A 343 -5.70 27.86 -8.26
C PRO A 343 -6.45 27.62 -6.96
N SER A 344 -6.88 26.37 -6.76
CA SER A 344 -7.20 25.89 -5.42
C SER A 344 -5.95 25.76 -4.55
N LYS A 345 -6.06 26.17 -3.29
CA LYS A 345 -4.99 26.12 -2.27
C LYS A 345 -5.57 25.96 -0.87
N ASN A 346 -4.73 25.53 0.08
CA ASN A 346 -5.15 25.27 1.47
C ASN A 346 -6.31 24.25 1.51
N ILE A 347 -6.13 23.11 0.85
CA ILE A 347 -7.17 22.08 0.75
C ILE A 347 -6.84 20.90 1.67
N GLU A 348 -7.84 20.41 2.41
CA GLU A 348 -7.72 19.28 3.33
C GLU A 348 -8.73 18.19 3.00
N ILE A 349 -8.26 16.96 2.72
CA ILE A 349 -9.08 15.77 2.53
C ILE A 349 -8.70 14.75 3.61
N ILE A 350 -9.52 14.63 4.65
CA ILE A 350 -9.15 13.98 5.91
C ILE A 350 -10.17 12.90 6.32
N GLY A 351 -9.69 11.68 6.58
CA GLY A 351 -10.52 10.62 7.18
C GLY A 351 -11.64 10.12 6.27
N CYS A 352 -11.55 10.35 4.96
CA CYS A 352 -12.59 9.99 4.01
C CYS A 352 -12.42 8.55 3.47
N TYR A 353 -13.49 8.03 2.89
CA TYR A 353 -13.50 6.76 2.16
C TYR A 353 -13.88 6.98 0.69
N CYS A 354 -13.21 6.32 -0.23
CA CYS A 354 -13.56 6.27 -1.65
C CYS A 354 -13.60 4.82 -2.17
N GLY A 355 -14.68 4.44 -2.85
CA GLY A 355 -14.82 3.09 -3.40
C GLY A 355 -16.09 2.89 -4.22
N PRO A 356 -16.45 1.64 -4.55
CA PRO A 356 -17.72 1.33 -5.20
C PRO A 356 -18.90 1.61 -4.25
N SER A 357 -20.09 1.75 -4.83
CA SER A 357 -21.37 1.61 -4.12
C SER A 357 -21.94 0.22 -4.36
N ASP A 358 -23.08 -0.09 -3.74
CA ASP A 358 -23.83 -1.33 -4.02
C ASP A 358 -24.33 -1.41 -5.48
N ARG A 359 -24.32 -0.29 -6.20
CA ARG A 359 -24.88 -0.16 -7.55
C ARG A 359 -23.84 0.12 -8.63
N LEU A 360 -22.78 0.86 -8.31
CA LEU A 360 -21.81 1.36 -9.28
C LEU A 360 -20.38 1.06 -8.85
N GLY A 361 -19.50 0.93 -9.84
CA GLY A 361 -18.07 0.69 -9.62
C GLY A 361 -17.34 1.88 -9.00
N ALA A 362 -16.03 1.73 -8.79
CA ALA A 362 -15.20 2.77 -8.21
C ALA A 362 -14.96 3.96 -9.17
N PHE A 363 -14.54 5.09 -8.59
CA PHE A 363 -14.09 6.26 -9.34
C PHE A 363 -12.81 5.99 -10.12
N GLY A 364 -12.53 6.86 -11.10
CA GLY A 364 -11.24 6.89 -11.78
C GLY A 364 -10.09 7.17 -10.82
N ARG A 365 -10.25 8.18 -9.97
CA ARG A 365 -9.30 8.54 -8.91
C ARG A 365 -10.05 8.93 -7.65
N PHE A 366 -9.38 8.86 -6.50
CA PHE A 366 -9.94 9.46 -5.29
C PHE A 366 -9.77 10.98 -5.31
N VAL A 367 -8.52 11.48 -5.36
CA VAL A 367 -8.21 12.92 -5.32
C VAL A 367 -7.26 13.27 -6.47
N GLY A 368 -7.51 14.41 -7.12
CA GLY A 368 -6.52 15.00 -8.01
C GLY A 368 -7.05 16.17 -8.84
N SER A 369 -6.33 16.43 -9.93
CA SER A 369 -6.71 17.37 -10.97
C SER A 369 -6.06 16.97 -12.30
N HIS A 370 -6.57 17.56 -13.37
CA HIS A 370 -6.04 17.36 -14.71
C HIS A 370 -5.98 18.64 -15.54
N THR A 371 -6.19 19.79 -14.92
CA THR A 371 -6.00 21.12 -15.52
C THR A 371 -4.98 21.94 -14.74
N ILE A 372 -4.33 22.89 -15.41
CA ILE A 372 -3.30 23.78 -14.83
C ILE A 372 -3.20 25.06 -15.67
N ALA A 373 -2.85 26.17 -15.03
CA ALA A 373 -2.45 27.41 -15.70
C ALA A 373 -0.91 27.55 -15.66
N ALA A 374 -0.33 28.18 -16.67
CA ALA A 374 1.12 28.39 -16.72
C ALA A 374 1.61 29.18 -15.49
N GLY A 375 2.72 28.73 -14.89
CA GLY A 375 3.32 29.38 -13.73
C GLY A 375 2.55 29.27 -12.41
N THR A 376 1.45 28.50 -12.39
CA THR A 376 0.56 28.40 -11.22
C THR A 376 0.64 27.01 -10.59
N TYR A 377 0.54 26.95 -9.27
CA TYR A 377 0.59 25.71 -8.50
C TYR A 377 -0.70 25.52 -7.70
N TYR A 378 -1.09 24.26 -7.51
CA TYR A 378 -1.92 23.90 -6.37
C TYR A 378 -1.04 23.83 -5.14
N ASP A 379 -1.49 24.42 -4.05
CA ASP A 379 -0.59 24.82 -2.98
C ASP A 379 -1.16 24.49 -1.60
N ASN A 380 -0.33 23.92 -0.73
CA ASN A 380 -0.75 23.49 0.60
C ASN A 380 -1.96 22.54 0.54
N ILE A 381 -1.75 21.37 -0.08
CA ILE A 381 -2.77 20.33 -0.22
C ILE A 381 -2.46 19.19 0.75
N THR A 382 -3.40 18.84 1.60
CA THR A 382 -3.29 17.75 2.58
C THR A 382 -4.30 16.65 2.27
N VAL A 383 -3.82 15.42 2.08
CA VAL A 383 -4.63 14.21 1.94
C VAL A 383 -4.20 13.23 3.02
N ARG A 384 -4.98 13.11 4.10
CA ARG A 384 -4.57 12.40 5.32
C ARG A 384 -5.59 11.39 5.83
N GLY A 385 -5.12 10.19 6.19
CA GLY A 385 -5.91 9.22 6.95
C GLY A 385 -7.11 8.66 6.18
N ASN A 386 -7.06 8.65 4.84
CA ASN A 386 -8.16 8.20 4.00
C ASN A 386 -8.03 6.73 3.62
N VAL A 387 -9.14 6.12 3.21
CA VAL A 387 -9.19 4.76 2.65
C VAL A 387 -9.69 4.81 1.20
N VAL A 388 -8.95 4.20 0.28
CA VAL A 388 -9.23 4.20 -1.16
C VAL A 388 -9.24 2.76 -1.68
N GLU A 389 -10.33 2.36 -2.32
CA GLU A 389 -10.54 0.99 -2.80
C GLU A 389 -10.87 0.98 -4.31
N GLY A 390 -10.00 0.32 -5.09
CA GLY A 390 -10.35 -0.17 -6.43
C GLY A 390 -10.44 0.86 -7.54
N THR A 391 -9.77 2.02 -7.44
CA THR A 391 -9.87 3.09 -8.44
C THR A 391 -9.45 2.63 -9.84
N LEU A 392 -10.15 3.10 -10.87
CA LEU A 392 -9.93 2.70 -12.27
C LEU A 392 -8.67 3.31 -12.90
N ALA A 393 -8.06 4.29 -12.24
CA ALA A 393 -6.76 4.87 -12.55
C ALA A 393 -5.91 4.96 -11.27
N GLU A 394 -5.32 6.12 -10.98
CA GLU A 394 -4.49 6.33 -9.80
C GLU A 394 -5.32 6.61 -8.54
N GLY A 395 -4.85 6.22 -7.36
CA GLY A 395 -5.54 6.55 -6.10
C GLY A 395 -5.54 8.06 -5.84
N ILE A 396 -4.33 8.61 -5.64
CA ILE A 396 -4.11 10.05 -5.43
C ILE A 396 -3.17 10.58 -6.51
N ARG A 397 -3.59 11.65 -7.20
CA ARG A 397 -2.79 12.32 -8.23
C ARG A 397 -2.55 13.80 -7.89
N GLY A 398 -1.31 14.13 -7.54
CA GLY A 398 -0.86 15.51 -7.49
C GLY A 398 -0.36 15.99 -8.85
N TYR A 399 -1.09 16.86 -9.52
CA TYR A 399 -0.70 17.46 -10.81
C TYR A 399 -0.31 18.92 -10.59
N GLY A 400 1.00 19.21 -10.58
CA GLY A 400 1.50 20.58 -10.29
C GLY A 400 1.32 21.02 -8.83
N TRP A 401 1.26 20.07 -7.88
CA TRP A 401 1.13 20.35 -6.45
C TRP A 401 2.47 20.73 -5.83
N ARG A 402 2.48 21.72 -4.93
CA ARG A 402 3.63 22.03 -4.06
C ARG A 402 3.19 22.17 -2.61
N ARG A 403 4.15 22.04 -1.68
CA ARG A 403 3.90 22.14 -0.22
C ARG A 403 2.78 21.20 0.24
N ALA A 404 2.76 19.99 -0.32
CA ALA A 404 1.66 19.05 -0.12
C ALA A 404 2.04 17.94 0.86
N VAL A 405 1.03 17.39 1.53
CA VAL A 405 1.17 16.28 2.49
C VAL A 405 0.20 15.18 2.12
N ILE A 406 0.72 13.98 1.85
CA ILE A 406 -0.05 12.76 1.60
C ILE A 406 0.34 11.76 2.68
N GLU A 407 -0.49 11.62 3.70
CA GLU A 407 -0.09 10.97 4.96
C GLU A 407 -1.08 9.94 5.49
N GLY A 408 -0.59 8.76 5.89
CA GLY A 408 -1.40 7.79 6.65
C GLY A 408 -2.60 7.25 5.88
N ASN A 409 -2.59 7.28 4.55
CA ASN A 409 -3.67 6.76 3.73
C ASN A 409 -3.50 5.26 3.48
N ILE A 410 -4.61 4.56 3.32
CA ILE A 410 -4.65 3.15 2.91
C ILE A 410 -5.26 3.10 1.51
N ILE A 411 -4.47 2.66 0.53
CA ILE A 411 -4.84 2.70 -0.89
C ILE A 411 -4.67 1.29 -1.45
N ARG A 412 -5.75 0.70 -1.95
CA ARG A 412 -5.77 -0.67 -2.42
C ARG A 412 -6.30 -0.81 -3.84
N ASN A 413 -5.75 -1.78 -4.56
CA ASN A 413 -6.30 -2.30 -5.81
C ASN A 413 -6.50 -1.26 -6.92
N THR A 414 -5.64 -0.24 -6.97
CA THR A 414 -5.69 0.77 -8.03
C THR A 414 -5.26 0.15 -9.38
N ALA A 415 -5.94 0.49 -10.47
CA ALA A 415 -5.58 -0.02 -11.80
C ALA A 415 -4.23 0.54 -12.30
N LYS A 416 -3.80 1.69 -11.77
CA LYS A 416 -2.49 2.32 -12.00
C LYS A 416 -1.76 2.50 -10.67
N ALA A 417 -1.03 3.61 -10.49
CA ALA A 417 -0.30 3.92 -9.26
C ALA A 417 -1.24 4.13 -8.06
N GLY A 418 -0.76 3.83 -6.85
CA GLY A 418 -1.46 4.23 -5.63
C GLY A 418 -1.39 5.74 -5.45
N ILE A 419 -0.17 6.30 -5.53
CA ILE A 419 0.09 7.73 -5.41
C ILE A 419 1.00 8.16 -6.56
N VAL A 420 0.64 9.24 -7.26
CA VAL A 420 1.50 9.87 -8.27
C VAL A 420 1.58 11.38 -8.09
N LEU A 421 2.80 11.90 -8.12
CA LEU A 421 3.11 13.33 -8.20
C LEU A 421 3.68 13.61 -9.59
N THR A 422 3.09 14.55 -10.32
CA THR A 422 3.43 14.85 -11.72
C THR A 422 3.66 16.33 -11.92
N VAL A 423 4.73 16.67 -12.64
CA VAL A 423 4.91 18.00 -13.22
C VAL A 423 4.12 18.06 -14.53
N PRO A 424 3.39 19.15 -14.82
CA PRO A 424 2.80 19.37 -16.15
C PRO A 424 3.86 19.35 -17.26
N ASN A 425 3.50 18.81 -18.43
CA ASN A 425 4.45 18.62 -19.52
C ASN A 425 5.01 19.97 -20.03
N PRO A 426 6.32 20.24 -19.93
CA PRO A 426 6.89 21.51 -20.36
C PRO A 426 6.80 21.75 -21.87
N SER A 427 6.70 20.70 -22.69
CA SER A 427 6.47 20.84 -24.13
C SER A 427 5.09 21.42 -24.48
N ALA A 428 4.15 21.43 -23.53
CA ALA A 428 2.85 22.08 -23.66
C ALA A 428 2.87 23.55 -23.19
N GLY A 429 4.04 24.13 -22.90
CA GLY A 429 4.20 25.53 -22.49
C GLY A 429 4.14 25.76 -20.98
N TYR A 430 4.08 24.70 -20.18
CA TYR A 430 4.09 24.80 -18.72
C TYR A 430 5.53 24.87 -18.19
N SER A 431 5.77 25.66 -17.14
CA SER A 431 7.06 25.71 -16.45
C SER A 431 6.81 25.74 -14.95
N LEU A 432 6.90 24.57 -14.33
CA LEU A 432 6.70 24.37 -12.89
C LEU A 432 7.86 23.56 -12.33
N ASN A 433 8.30 23.90 -11.13
CA ASN A 433 9.24 23.10 -10.34
C ASN A 433 8.63 22.86 -8.96
N PRO A 434 7.71 21.88 -8.82
CA PRO A 434 7.02 21.68 -7.57
C PRO A 434 7.97 21.21 -6.47
N ASP A 435 7.70 21.64 -5.24
CA ASP A 435 8.61 21.47 -4.12
C ASP A 435 7.92 21.15 -2.79
N GLN A 436 8.72 20.71 -1.82
CA GLN A 436 8.30 20.54 -0.42
C GLN A 436 7.09 19.59 -0.26
N ILE A 437 7.10 18.46 -0.95
CA ILE A 437 6.03 17.46 -0.86
C ILE A 437 6.45 16.33 0.08
N VAL A 438 5.54 15.94 0.98
CA VAL A 438 5.72 14.81 1.90
C VAL A 438 4.72 13.71 1.57
N VAL A 439 5.21 12.49 1.43
CA VAL A 439 4.44 11.25 1.27
C VAL A 439 4.85 10.32 2.42
N SER A 440 4.06 10.27 3.49
CA SER A 440 4.45 9.62 4.75
C SER A 440 3.45 8.58 5.25
N GLY A 441 3.95 7.44 5.75
CA GLY A 441 3.12 6.50 6.51
C GLY A 441 1.94 5.89 5.74
N ASN A 442 1.94 5.93 4.41
CA ASN A 442 0.85 5.37 3.60
C ASN A 442 1.03 3.86 3.42
N VAL A 443 -0.09 3.14 3.31
CA VAL A 443 -0.14 1.75 2.88
C VAL A 443 -0.67 1.71 1.44
N VAL A 444 0.15 1.23 0.51
CA VAL A 444 -0.24 1.04 -0.90
C VAL A 444 -0.16 -0.45 -1.22
N ASP A 445 -1.30 -1.07 -1.53
CA ASP A 445 -1.41 -2.51 -1.73
C ASP A 445 -2.08 -2.82 -3.08
N GLY A 446 -1.38 -3.55 -3.95
CA GLY A 446 -1.96 -4.03 -5.20
C GLY A 446 -2.17 -2.96 -6.28
N ALA A 447 -1.34 -1.91 -6.33
CA ALA A 447 -1.24 -1.04 -7.51
C ALA A 447 -0.87 -1.88 -8.75
N ALA A 448 -1.58 -1.70 -9.87
CA ALA A 448 -1.49 -2.66 -10.99
C ALA A 448 -0.45 -2.27 -12.06
N SER A 449 -0.81 -1.39 -13.00
CA SER A 449 0.00 -1.15 -14.21
C SER A 449 1.18 -0.18 -14.02
N GLU A 450 1.28 0.47 -12.86
CA GLU A 450 2.32 1.45 -12.54
C GLU A 450 2.86 1.25 -11.13
N SER A 451 3.95 1.94 -10.79
CA SER A 451 4.58 1.83 -9.48
C SER A 451 3.67 2.29 -8.34
N GLY A 452 3.83 1.70 -7.15
CA GLY A 452 3.00 2.01 -5.98
C GLY A 452 3.00 3.50 -5.63
N ILE A 453 4.20 4.10 -5.52
CA ILE A 453 4.39 5.55 -5.34
C ILE A 453 5.29 6.08 -6.46
N ARG A 454 4.86 7.17 -7.11
CA ARG A 454 5.57 7.80 -8.25
C ARG A 454 5.78 9.29 -8.07
N VAL A 455 6.98 9.76 -8.40
CA VAL A 455 7.32 11.18 -8.53
C VAL A 455 7.91 11.39 -9.91
N MET A 456 7.17 12.06 -10.79
CA MET A 456 7.47 12.21 -12.21
C MET A 456 7.71 13.69 -12.55
N GLY A 457 8.96 14.03 -12.84
CA GLY A 457 9.34 15.30 -13.44
C GLY A 457 9.88 15.14 -14.87
N TYR A 458 10.43 16.24 -15.38
CA TYR A 458 11.16 16.31 -16.65
C TYR A 458 12.53 16.93 -16.39
N ALA A 459 13.50 16.65 -17.26
CA ALA A 459 14.85 17.22 -17.15
C ALA A 459 14.86 18.76 -17.07
N THR A 460 13.88 19.42 -17.70
CA THR A 460 13.72 20.89 -17.71
C THR A 460 12.70 21.42 -16.71
N ALA A 461 11.97 20.54 -16.01
CA ALA A 461 10.91 20.90 -15.06
C ALA A 461 10.84 19.81 -13.96
N GLN A 462 11.60 20.02 -12.89
CA GLN A 462 11.90 18.99 -11.89
C GLN A 462 11.11 19.20 -10.61
N HIS A 463 10.79 18.10 -9.92
CA HIS A 463 10.43 18.20 -8.51
C HIS A 463 11.66 18.57 -7.66
N SER A 464 11.45 19.11 -6.46
CA SER A 464 12.54 19.31 -5.51
C SER A 464 12.15 19.03 -4.06
N GLY A 465 13.07 18.41 -3.32
CA GLY A 465 12.92 18.17 -1.87
C GLY A 465 11.75 17.25 -1.49
N VAL A 466 11.30 16.36 -2.38
CA VAL A 466 10.22 15.41 -2.08
C VAL A 466 10.69 14.38 -1.05
N ARG A 467 9.87 14.15 0.00
CA ARG A 467 10.15 13.18 1.08
C ARG A 467 9.14 12.05 1.05
N ILE A 468 9.61 10.83 0.85
CA ILE A 468 8.83 9.60 0.81
C ILE A 468 9.28 8.75 1.99
N THR A 469 8.54 8.79 3.10
CA THR A 469 9.02 8.28 4.39
C THR A 469 8.06 7.31 5.06
N GLY A 470 8.54 6.15 5.49
CA GLY A 470 7.75 5.25 6.35
C GLY A 470 6.53 4.62 5.67
N ASN A 471 6.49 4.56 4.33
CA ASN A 471 5.39 3.96 3.60
C ASN A 471 5.56 2.44 3.52
N THR A 472 4.44 1.72 3.47
CA THR A 472 4.38 0.29 3.17
C THR A 472 3.83 0.11 1.77
N VAL A 473 4.59 -0.54 0.88
CA VAL A 473 4.20 -0.79 -0.51
C VAL A 473 4.27 -2.28 -0.79
N ASN A 474 3.12 -2.90 -1.02
CA ASN A 474 3.02 -4.26 -1.54
C ASN A 474 2.65 -4.21 -3.03
N GLY A 475 3.57 -4.66 -3.87
CA GLY A 475 3.33 -4.80 -5.31
C GLY A 475 2.47 -6.02 -5.64
N ARG A 476 2.33 -6.34 -6.94
CA ARG A 476 1.63 -7.56 -7.42
C ARG A 476 2.56 -8.72 -7.81
N GLY A 477 3.86 -8.61 -7.52
CA GLY A 477 4.89 -9.61 -7.81
C GLY A 477 5.11 -9.91 -9.30
N SER A 478 4.50 -9.15 -10.20
CA SER A 478 4.50 -9.39 -11.66
C SER A 478 4.41 -8.07 -12.43
N GLY A 479 4.82 -8.10 -13.71
CA GLY A 479 4.87 -6.91 -14.57
C GLY A 479 6.13 -6.06 -14.39
N SER A 480 6.10 -4.80 -14.84
CA SER A 480 7.25 -3.87 -14.83
C SER A 480 7.17 -2.78 -13.76
N ALA A 481 6.15 -2.80 -12.91
CA ALA A 481 5.93 -1.79 -11.88
C ALA A 481 6.99 -1.85 -10.77
N ASN A 482 7.50 -0.70 -10.37
CA ASN A 482 8.40 -0.58 -9.22
C ASN A 482 7.60 -0.43 -7.91
N GLY A 483 8.26 -0.56 -6.76
CA GLY A 483 7.62 -0.18 -5.49
C GLY A 483 7.48 1.33 -5.37
N ILE A 484 8.64 2.00 -5.34
CA ILE A 484 8.76 3.46 -5.35
C ILE A 484 9.60 3.89 -6.54
N GLN A 485 9.11 4.88 -7.28
CA GLN A 485 9.77 5.42 -8.47
C GLN A 485 9.87 6.95 -8.39
N VAL A 486 11.08 7.46 -8.50
CA VAL A 486 11.38 8.90 -8.46
C VAL A 486 12.21 9.27 -9.68
N GLU A 487 11.70 10.18 -10.50
CA GLU A 487 12.35 10.61 -11.73
C GLU A 487 12.41 12.13 -11.82
N CYS A 488 13.56 12.66 -12.23
CA CYS A 488 13.76 14.10 -12.43
C CYS A 488 13.40 14.91 -11.17
N CYS A 489 14.03 14.58 -10.04
CA CYS A 489 13.84 15.27 -8.77
C CYS A 489 15.18 15.69 -8.17
N LYS A 490 15.27 16.92 -7.65
CA LYS A 490 16.44 17.41 -6.90
C LYS A 490 16.30 17.09 -5.41
N GLY A 491 17.29 16.43 -4.84
CA GLY A 491 17.34 16.04 -3.43
C GLY A 491 16.14 15.24 -2.91
N PRO A 492 15.61 14.23 -3.64
CA PRO A 492 14.55 13.40 -3.08
C PRO A 492 15.07 12.57 -1.90
N GLY A 493 14.25 12.41 -0.86
CA GLY A 493 14.52 11.51 0.25
C GLY A 493 13.53 10.34 0.27
N VAL A 494 14.01 9.12 0.06
CA VAL A 494 13.24 7.87 0.17
C VAL A 494 13.73 7.14 1.42
N THR A 495 13.03 7.29 2.54
CA THR A 495 13.54 6.86 3.85
C THR A 495 12.60 5.94 4.62
N GLY A 496 13.12 4.85 5.21
CA GLY A 496 12.34 4.02 6.13
C GLY A 496 11.13 3.31 5.51
N ASN A 497 11.08 3.11 4.19
CA ASN A 497 9.94 2.48 3.52
C ASN A 497 10.07 0.94 3.55
N SER A 498 8.96 0.24 3.73
CA SER A 498 8.85 -1.21 3.59
C SER A 498 8.23 -1.53 2.23
N ILE A 499 8.95 -2.29 1.40
CA ILE A 499 8.58 -2.55 0.01
C ILE A 499 8.69 -4.05 -0.25
N GLU A 500 7.64 -4.64 -0.78
CA GLU A 500 7.61 -6.07 -1.08
C GLU A 500 6.94 -6.41 -2.40
N ALA A 501 7.28 -7.58 -2.95
CA ALA A 501 6.64 -8.20 -4.11
C ALA A 501 6.49 -7.24 -5.31
N THR A 502 7.54 -6.54 -5.71
CA THR A 502 7.49 -5.63 -6.87
C THR A 502 7.68 -6.39 -8.18
N GLY A 503 7.00 -5.99 -9.26
CA GLY A 503 7.21 -6.59 -10.58
C GLY A 503 8.61 -6.30 -11.15
N SER A 504 9.13 -5.10 -10.88
CA SER A 504 10.47 -4.66 -11.26
C SER A 504 11.31 -4.29 -10.03
N THR A 505 11.75 -3.03 -9.92
CA THR A 505 12.68 -2.60 -8.87
C THR A 505 11.94 -2.21 -7.59
N GLY A 506 12.51 -2.50 -6.42
CA GLY A 506 11.97 -2.00 -5.15
C GLY A 506 11.91 -0.47 -5.10
N VAL A 507 13.08 0.17 -5.17
CA VAL A 507 13.23 1.64 -5.29
C VAL A 507 13.98 2.00 -6.57
N TYR A 508 13.32 2.71 -7.48
CA TYR A 508 13.89 3.20 -8.74
C TYR A 508 14.07 4.72 -8.69
N VAL A 509 15.32 5.19 -8.75
CA VAL A 509 15.68 6.60 -8.77
C VAL A 509 16.39 6.90 -10.08
N ASN A 510 15.86 7.83 -10.88
CA ASN A 510 16.36 8.13 -12.21
C ASN A 510 16.51 9.65 -12.40
N GLN A 511 17.64 10.09 -12.97
CA GLN A 511 17.87 11.51 -13.29
C GLN A 511 17.63 12.46 -12.11
N CYS A 512 18.04 12.04 -10.91
CA CYS A 512 17.89 12.81 -9.66
C CYS A 512 19.24 13.26 -9.12
N THR A 513 19.38 14.52 -8.70
CA THR A 513 20.60 14.95 -8.00
C THR A 513 20.44 14.76 -6.50
N ASP A 514 21.51 14.37 -5.81
CA ASP A 514 21.58 14.34 -4.34
C ASP A 514 20.49 13.49 -3.68
N ALA A 515 20.06 12.41 -4.35
CA ALA A 515 19.02 11.53 -3.84
C ALA A 515 19.49 10.76 -2.59
N LEU A 516 18.68 10.72 -1.54
CA LEU A 516 18.91 9.90 -0.36
C LEU A 516 17.94 8.72 -0.34
N VAL A 517 18.45 7.49 -0.44
CA VAL A 517 17.68 6.25 -0.22
C VAL A 517 18.22 5.57 1.03
N SER A 518 17.48 5.64 2.13
CA SER A 518 18.01 5.21 3.43
C SER A 518 17.04 4.43 4.31
N GLY A 519 17.54 3.42 5.02
CA GLY A 519 16.75 2.67 6.00
C GLY A 519 15.53 1.93 5.42
N CYS A 520 15.48 1.72 4.11
CA CYS A 520 14.38 1.01 3.47
C CYS A 520 14.58 -0.51 3.59
N THR A 521 13.47 -1.25 3.72
CA THR A 521 13.43 -2.70 3.65
C THR A 521 12.79 -3.09 2.33
N VAL A 522 13.51 -3.81 1.48
CA VAL A 522 13.03 -4.29 0.17
C VAL A 522 13.07 -5.81 0.15
N THR A 523 11.94 -6.45 -0.13
CA THR A 523 11.84 -7.92 -0.17
C THR A 523 11.21 -8.40 -1.49
N ALA A 524 11.78 -9.46 -2.08
CA ALA A 524 11.22 -10.15 -3.25
C ALA A 524 10.92 -9.22 -4.45
N SER A 525 11.89 -8.38 -4.83
CA SER A 525 11.77 -7.53 -6.02
C SER A 525 12.00 -8.33 -7.30
N GLY A 526 11.18 -8.14 -8.33
CA GLY A 526 11.31 -8.83 -9.62
C GLY A 526 12.58 -8.50 -10.41
N SER A 527 13.19 -7.34 -10.19
CA SER A 527 14.44 -6.92 -10.87
C SER A 527 15.56 -6.59 -9.90
N ASN A 528 15.77 -5.31 -9.57
CA ASN A 528 16.76 -4.85 -8.59
C ASN A 528 16.08 -4.53 -7.25
N GLY A 529 16.82 -4.59 -6.15
CA GLY A 529 16.32 -4.05 -4.88
C GLY A 529 16.23 -2.52 -4.94
N ILE A 530 17.37 -1.87 -5.18
CA ILE A 530 17.49 -0.42 -5.36
C ILE A 530 18.27 -0.13 -6.65
N ASN A 531 17.77 0.81 -7.46
CA ASN A 531 18.40 1.24 -8.70
C ASN A 531 18.55 2.76 -8.70
N LEU A 532 19.79 3.22 -8.83
CA LEU A 532 20.15 4.62 -8.97
C LEU A 532 20.74 4.85 -10.38
N THR A 533 19.99 5.50 -11.26
CA THR A 533 20.41 5.76 -12.65
C THR A 533 20.54 7.24 -12.95
N ASP A 534 21.62 7.66 -13.61
CA ASP A 534 21.88 9.05 -14.02
C ASP A 534 21.68 10.06 -12.88
N SER A 535 22.04 9.65 -11.65
CA SER A 535 21.67 10.36 -10.43
C SER A 535 22.89 10.72 -9.58
N PRO A 536 23.64 11.79 -9.95
CA PRO A 536 24.88 12.16 -9.27
C PRO A 536 24.65 12.65 -7.84
N GLY A 537 25.65 12.43 -6.97
CA GLY A 537 25.59 12.81 -5.55
C GLY A 537 24.65 11.96 -4.69
N GLY A 538 24.07 10.88 -5.25
CA GLY A 538 23.14 10.02 -4.52
C GLY A 538 23.77 9.22 -3.38
N ALA A 539 23.03 8.96 -2.32
CA ALA A 539 23.41 8.15 -1.19
C ALA A 539 22.41 7.01 -0.97
N VAL A 540 22.87 5.76 -1.01
CA VAL A 540 22.10 4.55 -0.72
C VAL A 540 22.63 3.93 0.56
N THR A 541 21.99 4.20 1.70
CA THR A 541 22.58 3.93 3.02
C THR A 541 21.68 3.18 4.00
N GLY A 542 22.20 2.17 4.69
CA GLY A 542 21.45 1.52 5.78
C GLY A 542 20.22 0.73 5.34
N ASN A 543 20.13 0.31 4.07
CA ASN A 543 18.97 -0.42 3.55
C ASN A 543 19.12 -1.93 3.78
N THR A 544 18.00 -2.62 3.95
CA THR A 544 17.92 -4.09 4.00
C THR A 544 17.25 -4.59 2.74
N ILE A 545 17.92 -5.46 1.99
CA ILE A 545 17.41 -6.00 0.72
C ILE A 545 17.46 -7.52 0.78
N THR A 546 16.32 -8.17 0.62
CA THR A 546 16.21 -9.64 0.68
C THR A 546 15.49 -10.18 -0.54
N GLY A 547 16.21 -10.92 -1.40
CA GLY A 547 15.62 -11.59 -2.55
C GLY A 547 15.34 -10.64 -3.71
N THR A 548 16.07 -10.83 -4.81
CA THR A 548 15.75 -10.22 -6.11
C THR A 548 15.63 -11.31 -7.15
N ALA A 549 14.65 -11.25 -8.06
CA ALA A 549 14.42 -12.36 -8.99
C ALA A 549 15.35 -12.39 -10.21
N ALA A 550 15.80 -11.23 -10.72
CA ALA A 550 16.58 -11.18 -11.95
C ALA A 550 17.97 -10.55 -11.83
N ASN A 551 18.12 -9.44 -11.09
CA ASN A 551 19.33 -8.61 -11.17
C ASN A 551 20.00 -8.43 -9.79
N HIS A 552 20.21 -7.19 -9.36
CA HIS A 552 21.15 -6.83 -8.29
C HIS A 552 20.42 -6.40 -7.02
N GLY A 553 21.08 -6.54 -5.88
CA GLY A 553 20.58 -5.91 -4.65
C GLY A 553 20.54 -4.39 -4.83
N ILE A 554 21.69 -3.79 -5.14
CA ILE A 554 21.82 -2.38 -5.49
C ILE A 554 22.52 -2.26 -6.84
N THR A 555 22.01 -1.44 -7.75
CA THR A 555 22.73 -1.03 -8.96
C THR A 555 22.85 0.48 -9.04
N VAL A 556 24.01 0.96 -9.48
CA VAL A 556 24.27 2.36 -9.79
C VAL A 556 24.77 2.44 -11.23
N GLY A 557 24.09 3.17 -12.11
CA GLY A 557 24.47 3.27 -13.53
C GLY A 557 24.28 4.68 -14.07
N GLY A 558 25.28 5.25 -14.72
CA GLY A 558 25.26 6.68 -15.04
C GLY A 558 25.26 7.58 -13.79
N GLY A 559 25.71 8.82 -13.94
CA GLY A 559 25.98 9.70 -12.80
C GLY A 559 27.29 9.36 -12.07
N GLY A 560 27.49 9.96 -10.90
CA GLY A 560 28.72 9.75 -10.15
C GLY A 560 28.71 10.37 -8.76
N ASP A 561 29.84 10.20 -8.07
CA ASP A 561 30.05 10.70 -6.70
C ASP A 561 29.00 10.15 -5.71
N SER A 562 28.49 8.93 -5.98
CA SER A 562 27.46 8.29 -5.15
C SER A 562 28.07 7.50 -4.00
N LEU A 563 27.41 7.52 -2.83
CA LEU A 563 27.78 6.75 -1.65
C LEU A 563 26.85 5.55 -1.46
N ILE A 564 27.40 4.34 -1.42
CA ILE A 564 26.67 3.10 -1.14
C ILE A 564 27.24 2.52 0.15
N SER A 565 26.54 2.70 1.27
CA SER A 565 27.10 2.32 2.56
C SER A 565 26.16 1.66 3.56
N ASN A 566 26.71 0.79 4.41
CA ASN A 566 26.00 0.17 5.52
C ASN A 566 24.71 -0.59 5.11
N ASN A 567 24.62 -1.07 3.87
CA ASN A 567 23.47 -1.85 3.42
C ASN A 567 23.64 -3.33 3.77
N HIS A 568 22.54 -4.01 4.10
CA HIS A 568 22.49 -5.45 4.29
C HIS A 568 21.73 -6.09 3.13
N ILE A 569 22.43 -6.90 2.33
CA ILE A 569 21.89 -7.49 1.11
C ILE A 569 21.99 -9.01 1.23
N ALA A 570 20.87 -9.70 1.04
CA ALA A 570 20.80 -11.16 1.03
C ALA A 570 20.03 -11.65 -0.20
N GLY A 571 20.60 -12.61 -0.94
CA GLY A 571 19.85 -13.28 -2.01
C GLY A 571 19.54 -12.43 -3.24
N ALA A 572 20.47 -11.56 -3.66
CA ALA A 572 20.40 -10.97 -4.99
C ALA A 572 20.61 -12.05 -6.08
N ALA A 573 20.02 -11.90 -7.27
CA ALA A 573 20.10 -12.90 -8.35
C ALA A 573 21.42 -12.84 -9.12
N SER A 574 22.08 -11.70 -9.11
CA SER A 574 23.38 -11.48 -9.72
C SER A 574 24.33 -10.92 -8.65
N ALA A 575 24.87 -9.72 -8.83
CA ALA A 575 25.68 -9.07 -7.80
C ALA A 575 24.85 -8.52 -6.64
N GLY A 576 25.37 -8.58 -5.41
CA GLY A 576 24.82 -7.83 -4.28
C GLY A 576 24.83 -6.32 -4.57
N ILE A 577 25.97 -5.78 -5.00
CA ILE A 577 26.11 -4.39 -5.46
C ILE A 577 26.76 -4.36 -6.85
N ARG A 578 26.17 -3.60 -7.77
CA ARG A 578 26.65 -3.42 -9.14
C ARG A 578 26.92 -1.94 -9.43
N LEU A 579 28.19 -1.61 -9.71
CA LEU A 579 28.58 -0.33 -10.32
C LEU A 579 28.55 -0.45 -11.84
N SER A 580 27.37 -0.23 -12.41
CA SER A 580 27.01 -0.41 -13.82
C SER A 580 27.69 0.61 -14.75
N THR A 581 27.34 0.55 -16.03
CA THR A 581 27.89 1.41 -17.08
C THR A 581 27.91 2.88 -16.66
N ASN A 582 29.06 3.54 -16.82
CA ASN A 582 29.25 4.96 -16.55
C ASN A 582 29.00 5.40 -15.10
N ALA A 583 29.08 4.49 -14.12
CA ALA A 583 29.17 4.88 -12.72
C ALA A 583 30.57 5.44 -12.43
N VAL A 584 30.65 6.71 -12.01
CA VAL A 584 31.92 7.43 -11.83
C VAL A 584 32.12 7.81 -10.36
N ARG A 585 33.33 7.60 -9.81
CA ARG A 585 33.74 8.05 -8.46
C ARG A 585 32.79 7.64 -7.33
N CYS A 586 32.15 6.48 -7.45
CA CYS A 586 31.27 5.96 -6.40
C CYS A 586 32.08 5.39 -5.24
N THR A 587 31.60 5.57 -4.01
CA THR A 587 32.18 4.96 -2.80
C THR A 587 31.28 3.84 -2.30
N VAL A 588 31.82 2.62 -2.16
CA VAL A 588 31.10 1.43 -1.69
C VAL A 588 31.77 0.92 -0.41
N THR A 589 31.12 1.09 0.75
CA THR A 589 31.76 0.81 2.05
C THR A 589 30.80 0.36 3.16
N GLY A 590 31.26 -0.47 4.09
CA GLY A 590 30.47 -0.90 5.26
C GLY A 590 29.29 -1.81 4.91
N ASN A 591 29.16 -2.29 3.68
CA ASN A 591 28.04 -3.13 3.27
C ASN A 591 28.26 -4.59 3.69
N LYS A 592 27.17 -5.27 4.07
CA LYS A 592 27.15 -6.69 4.39
C LYS A 592 26.37 -7.43 3.32
N ILE A 593 27.03 -8.35 2.61
CA ILE A 593 26.43 -9.06 1.47
C ILE A 593 26.48 -10.56 1.71
N ARG A 594 25.32 -11.21 1.60
CA ARG A 594 25.15 -12.64 1.79
C ARG A 594 24.48 -13.30 0.59
N LYS A 595 24.98 -14.48 0.23
CA LYS A 595 24.28 -15.43 -0.60
C LYS A 595 23.09 -15.94 0.22
N ALA A 596 21.87 -15.84 -0.30
CA ALA A 596 20.76 -16.56 0.32
C ALA A 596 20.90 -18.06 0.02
N GLY A 597 20.45 -18.92 0.95
CA GLY A 597 20.18 -20.32 0.62
C GLY A 597 18.94 -20.40 -0.28
N GLY A 598 18.95 -21.26 -1.32
CA GLY A 598 17.85 -21.41 -2.29
C GLY A 598 18.31 -21.44 -3.75
N THR A 599 17.36 -21.38 -4.70
CA THR A 599 17.56 -21.51 -6.16
C THR A 599 18.24 -20.31 -6.83
N VAL A 600 18.28 -19.14 -6.16
CA VAL A 600 18.84 -17.90 -6.67
C VAL A 600 20.17 -17.64 -5.97
N ALA A 601 21.26 -17.96 -6.66
CA ALA A 601 22.60 -17.81 -6.13
C ALA A 601 23.14 -16.41 -6.46
N THR A 602 23.28 -15.54 -5.46
CA THR A 602 24.06 -14.30 -5.59
C THR A 602 25.43 -14.64 -6.18
N VAL A 603 25.63 -14.23 -7.43
CA VAL A 603 26.75 -14.64 -8.26
C VAL A 603 28.02 -13.90 -7.84
N ASN A 604 27.89 -12.61 -7.48
CA ASN A 604 29.01 -11.79 -7.03
C ASN A 604 28.65 -11.02 -5.76
N GLY A 605 29.63 -10.74 -4.91
CA GLY A 605 29.42 -9.80 -3.81
C GLY A 605 29.23 -8.38 -4.36
N ILE A 606 30.31 -7.83 -4.90
CA ILE A 606 30.35 -6.52 -5.54
C ILE A 606 30.94 -6.68 -6.94
N SER A 607 30.32 -6.05 -7.95
CA SER A 607 30.88 -6.03 -9.31
C SER A 607 30.87 -4.65 -9.97
N ALA A 608 31.95 -4.36 -10.71
CA ALA A 608 32.15 -3.11 -11.42
C ALA A 608 32.31 -3.35 -12.93
N HIS A 609 31.60 -2.54 -13.71
CA HIS A 609 31.64 -2.60 -15.18
C HIS A 609 33.00 -2.10 -15.68
N THR A 610 33.38 -2.48 -16.90
CA THR A 610 34.61 -1.97 -17.54
C THR A 610 34.61 -0.45 -17.69
N SER A 611 33.44 0.17 -17.87
CA SER A 611 33.29 1.63 -17.95
C SER A 611 33.02 2.34 -16.62
N ALA A 612 32.93 1.60 -15.50
CA ALA A 612 32.87 2.22 -14.18
C ALA A 612 34.29 2.65 -13.76
N THR A 613 34.47 3.92 -13.36
CA THR A 613 35.81 4.50 -13.13
C THR A 613 35.87 5.30 -11.84
N GLY A 614 37.05 5.34 -11.21
CA GLY A 614 37.32 6.12 -9.99
C GLY A 614 36.61 5.62 -8.74
N ALA A 615 36.00 4.44 -8.77
CA ALA A 615 35.25 3.92 -7.63
C ALA A 615 36.20 3.54 -6.47
N VAL A 616 35.76 3.77 -5.23
CA VAL A 616 36.43 3.31 -4.00
C VAL A 616 35.61 2.19 -3.40
N ILE A 617 36.18 0.99 -3.27
CA ILE A 617 35.49 -0.19 -2.72
C ILE A 617 36.28 -0.74 -1.53
N ALA A 618 35.86 -0.43 -0.30
CA ALA A 618 36.60 -0.78 0.90
C ALA A 618 35.70 -0.99 2.13
N GLY A 619 36.09 -1.87 3.05
CA GLY A 619 35.40 -2.03 4.34
C GLY A 619 34.06 -2.77 4.25
N ASN A 620 33.85 -3.63 3.25
CA ASN A 620 32.63 -4.42 3.11
C ASN A 620 32.79 -5.84 3.71
N ASP A 621 31.74 -6.40 4.29
CA ASP A 621 31.66 -7.78 4.79
C ASP A 621 31.02 -8.70 3.73
N LEU A 622 31.85 -9.51 3.08
CA LEU A 622 31.50 -10.51 2.10
C LEU A 622 31.73 -11.94 2.62
N THR A 623 31.99 -12.10 3.94
CA THR A 623 32.33 -13.38 4.56
C THR A 623 31.14 -14.31 4.71
N GLY A 624 31.43 -15.60 4.87
CA GLY A 624 30.42 -16.64 5.11
C GLY A 624 29.67 -17.10 3.85
N ASN A 625 30.15 -16.71 2.66
CA ASN A 625 29.52 -17.04 1.38
C ASN A 625 30.24 -18.15 0.60
N GLY A 626 31.49 -18.48 0.96
CA GLY A 626 32.32 -19.43 0.21
C GLY A 626 32.78 -18.93 -1.17
N TRP A 627 32.73 -17.61 -1.41
CA TRP A 627 33.21 -17.01 -2.65
C TRP A 627 34.74 -17.03 -2.72
N THR A 628 35.29 -17.23 -3.93
CA THR A 628 36.69 -16.87 -4.20
C THR A 628 36.80 -15.35 -4.25
N ALA A 629 38.01 -14.81 -4.05
CA ALA A 629 38.24 -13.36 -4.11
C ALA A 629 37.74 -12.73 -5.42
N ALA A 630 37.96 -13.40 -6.57
CA ALA A 630 37.51 -12.93 -7.88
C ALA A 630 35.98 -12.92 -8.07
N VAL A 631 35.26 -13.72 -7.28
CA VAL A 631 33.79 -13.79 -7.29
C VAL A 631 33.19 -12.80 -6.30
N ALA A 632 33.77 -12.71 -5.10
CA ALA A 632 33.37 -11.75 -4.08
C ALA A 632 33.52 -10.30 -4.57
N LEU A 633 34.60 -10.01 -5.28
CA LEU A 633 34.89 -8.70 -5.86
C LEU A 633 35.28 -8.85 -7.35
N LEU A 634 34.30 -8.67 -8.24
CA LEU A 634 34.50 -8.75 -9.69
C LEU A 634 34.66 -7.35 -10.30
N VAL A 635 35.91 -6.92 -10.48
CA VAL A 635 36.23 -5.65 -11.13
C VAL A 635 36.85 -5.92 -12.49
N THR A 636 36.18 -5.45 -13.55
CA THR A 636 36.59 -5.74 -14.93
C THR A 636 37.27 -4.56 -15.63
N GLY A 637 37.24 -3.35 -15.06
CA GLY A 637 37.89 -2.14 -15.58
C GLY A 637 39.15 -1.73 -14.80
N THR A 638 40.08 -1.03 -15.46
CA THR A 638 41.39 -0.61 -14.90
C THR A 638 41.33 0.60 -13.95
N GLY A 639 40.15 1.18 -13.72
CA GLY A 639 39.97 2.47 -13.03
C GLY A 639 39.39 2.42 -11.61
N ALA A 640 39.09 1.26 -11.04
CA ALA A 640 38.58 1.18 -9.66
C ALA A 640 39.74 1.15 -8.65
N VAL A 641 39.68 2.01 -7.63
CA VAL A 641 40.61 2.03 -6.51
C VAL A 641 40.14 1.02 -5.47
N LEU A 642 40.87 -0.09 -5.37
CA LEU A 642 40.57 -1.20 -4.46
C LEU A 642 41.36 -1.15 -3.15
N ASP A 643 42.29 -0.20 -3.00
CA ASP A 643 43.22 -0.13 -1.87
C ASP A 643 43.35 1.31 -1.36
N TRP A 644 42.98 1.53 -0.10
CA TRP A 644 43.45 2.68 0.67
C TRP A 644 44.68 2.18 1.42
N ALA A 645 45.85 2.46 0.83
CA ALA A 645 47.14 1.89 1.23
C ALA A 645 47.32 1.77 2.75
N GLY A 646 47.38 0.52 3.23
CA GLY A 646 47.60 0.25 4.65
C GLY A 646 47.73 -1.20 5.12
N GLY A 647 47.94 -2.22 4.25
CA GLY A 647 48.33 -3.56 4.74
C GLY A 647 47.92 -4.74 3.87
N THR A 648 48.87 -5.63 3.58
CA THR A 648 48.93 -6.52 2.42
C THR A 648 48.48 -7.98 2.70
N ALA A 649 47.17 -8.22 2.87
CA ALA A 649 46.58 -9.53 2.53
C ALA A 649 45.05 -9.44 2.42
N SER A 650 44.52 -9.64 1.21
CA SER A 650 43.10 -9.57 0.76
C SER A 650 42.68 -8.19 0.17
N PRO A 651 41.78 -8.14 -0.85
CA PRO A 651 41.54 -6.96 -1.69
C PRO A 651 40.92 -5.79 -0.90
N GLY A 652 41.76 -4.82 -0.52
CA GLY A 652 41.38 -3.71 0.36
C GLY A 652 40.89 -4.21 1.72
N HIS A 653 40.48 -3.33 2.62
CA HIS A 653 39.91 -3.73 3.92
C HIS A 653 38.53 -4.43 3.83
N ASN A 654 38.21 -5.11 2.72
CA ASN A 654 37.01 -5.92 2.56
C ASN A 654 37.26 -7.32 3.16
N ARG A 655 36.33 -7.80 3.99
CA ARG A 655 36.38 -9.17 4.52
C ARG A 655 35.75 -10.09 3.49
N ILE A 656 36.50 -11.07 2.96
CA ILE A 656 36.05 -12.03 1.94
C ILE A 656 35.89 -13.41 2.57
#